data_AF-A0A661D4G7-F1
#
_entry.id   AF-A0A661D4G7-F1
#
_cell.length_a   1.000
_cell.length_b   1.000
_cell.length_c   1.000
_cell.angle_alpha   90.00
_cell.angle_beta   90.00
_cell.angle_gamma   90.00
#
_symmetry.space_group_name_H-M   'P 1'
#
loop_
_entity.id
_entity.type
_entity.pdbx_description
1 polymer ?
#
loop_
_entity_poly.entity_id
_entity_poly.type
_entity_poly.pdbx_seq_one_letter_code
_entity_poly.pdbx_strand_id
1 'polypeptide(L)'
;MRNSNTMAIAPTACVARDTLILSSEGLVPIETLSVSTGQWQTINMQVMQESNLALSNQLYLNGLTDTLRVVTKRGSNLTATPNHRIRVVGDNGEYAWKFLSELRVGDEVIRRLGGHQELLANKPYLVLQIPQKTNTINQKKVGLPTELTEEVAYLLGLYMGDGYLKYSERGHYTKKDGIGIAICDDDAAIVEFVQQVFNKMGITVLADTSKKNSGCTVYFAYSTALVDWFESNDFTKSKGNFGDGSASAFIPQAVLQSRTNVLAAFISGLFVADGTVSDCHTEFATVSEILAHQVKVSLESMDIVTTLSLSQPETLGKRPVYRVRPSNVLATQQFSETVGFGVSRKDAKLKETLAKCVSEPNMRREHHVENPALIVDFIAAARKCGINEPLLNGVVCSKTNGALNIHLARRVIAEYPDMANTQLGLILSKGNVYFEKIVDIIPSRDMTYDLQVPEYNTYIANGFVSHNTISNICGVTQSIEPTYQNLYVKSNLSGEFTIINPYLVQDIKALGLWDEVMINDLKYCDGSIRLIDRIPEEIKRLYATAFEIDPSWLVEAASRRQKWIDQAQSLNLYLLEPSGRKLDDLYQLAWMRGLKTTYYMRTMGATRVEKSTAINPQLNAESTPQACALDDSEECEACQ
;
A
#
# COMPACT_ATOMS: atom_id res chain seq x y z
N MET A 1 -30.64 22.91 -1.06
CA MET A 1 -30.20 21.61 -1.62
C MET A 1 -28.69 21.50 -1.43
N ARG A 2 -28.25 20.78 -0.41
CA ARG A 2 -26.94 20.10 -0.36
C ARG A 2 -27.27 18.63 -0.62
N ASN A 3 -26.47 17.91 -1.41
CA ASN A 3 -26.76 16.59 -2.00
C ASN A 3 -27.45 16.65 -3.36
N SER A 4 -26.74 17.20 -4.34
CA SER A 4 -26.79 16.66 -5.70
C SER A 4 -25.60 15.73 -5.87
N ASN A 5 -25.84 14.41 -5.93
CA ASN A 5 -24.94 13.52 -6.65
C ASN A 5 -25.12 13.82 -8.14
N THR A 6 -24.50 14.91 -8.61
CA THR A 6 -23.78 14.82 -9.88
C THR A 6 -22.89 13.58 -9.79
N MET A 7 -22.60 12.91 -10.90
CA MET A 7 -21.37 12.10 -11.02
C MET A 7 -20.18 13.04 -10.80
N ALA A 8 -19.97 13.49 -9.57
CA ALA A 8 -18.67 13.83 -9.10
C ALA A 8 -17.97 12.48 -9.10
N ILE A 9 -17.01 12.32 -10.01
CA ILE A 9 -15.81 11.55 -9.68
C ILE A 9 -15.47 12.05 -8.28
N ALA A 10 -15.86 11.30 -7.25
CA ALA A 10 -15.57 11.69 -5.88
C ALA A 10 -14.07 12.00 -5.88
N PRO A 11 -13.58 13.06 -5.20
CA PRO A 11 -12.15 13.22 -5.05
C PRO A 11 -11.69 11.91 -4.43
N THR A 12 -11.08 11.07 -5.25
CA THR A 12 -10.71 9.73 -4.85
C THR A 12 -9.50 9.91 -3.95
N ALA A 13 -9.31 9.00 -3.00
CA ALA A 13 -8.12 9.02 -2.17
C ALA A 13 -7.00 8.42 -2.98
N CYS A 14 -6.13 9.23 -3.56
CA CYS A 14 -5.20 8.76 -4.58
C CYS A 14 -3.75 8.80 -4.11
N VAL A 15 -2.94 7.89 -4.65
CA VAL A 15 -1.49 7.86 -4.46
C VAL A 15 -0.76 8.31 -5.73
N ALA A 16 0.47 8.76 -5.58
CA ALA A 16 1.30 9.20 -6.70
C ALA A 16 1.75 8.04 -7.60
N ARG A 17 2.11 8.37 -8.84
CA ARG A 17 2.47 7.41 -9.91
C ARG A 17 3.58 6.41 -9.57
N ASP A 18 4.54 6.83 -8.76
CA ASP A 18 5.71 6.05 -8.36
C ASP A 18 5.44 5.12 -7.17
N THR A 19 4.21 5.12 -6.65
CA THR A 19 3.81 4.28 -5.52
C THR A 19 3.84 2.81 -5.90
N LEU A 20 4.67 2.04 -5.21
CA LEU A 20 4.75 0.59 -5.32
C LEU A 20 3.65 -0.08 -4.49
N ILE A 21 2.80 -0.84 -5.17
CA ILE A 21 1.73 -1.64 -4.59
C ILE A 21 2.25 -3.06 -4.37
N LEU A 22 2.18 -3.57 -3.14
CA LEU A 22 2.52 -4.96 -2.86
C LEU A 22 1.36 -5.88 -3.26
N SER A 23 1.57 -6.75 -4.25
CA SER A 23 0.52 -7.56 -4.87
C SER A 23 0.97 -8.98 -5.20
N SER A 24 0.01 -9.82 -5.64
CA SER A 24 0.28 -11.15 -6.20
C SER A 24 1.17 -11.12 -7.45
N GLU A 25 1.35 -9.94 -8.04
CA GLU A 25 2.24 -9.74 -9.17
C GLU A 25 3.63 -9.21 -8.78
N GLY A 26 3.90 -8.96 -7.49
CA GLY A 26 5.14 -8.35 -7.02
C GLY A 26 4.95 -6.96 -6.47
N LEU A 27 6.01 -6.18 -6.48
CA LEU A 27 5.93 -4.74 -6.24
C LEU A 27 5.58 -4.07 -7.57
N VAL A 28 4.35 -3.58 -7.69
CA VAL A 28 3.86 -2.99 -8.93
C VAL A 28 3.78 -1.48 -8.79
N PRO A 29 4.56 -0.69 -9.55
CA PRO A 29 4.34 0.75 -9.64
C PRO A 29 2.93 1.01 -10.16
N ILE A 30 2.13 1.79 -9.43
CA ILE A 30 0.70 1.97 -9.75
C ILE A 30 0.48 2.55 -11.15
N GLU A 31 1.42 3.34 -11.66
CA GLU A 31 1.35 3.89 -13.02
C GLU A 31 1.32 2.84 -14.11
N THR A 32 1.89 1.65 -13.86
CA THR A 32 1.95 0.56 -14.84
C THR A 32 0.63 -0.17 -14.99
N LEU A 33 -0.33 0.07 -14.08
CA LEU A 33 -1.64 -0.58 -14.09
C LEU A 33 -2.66 0.15 -14.98
N SER A 34 -2.41 1.42 -15.35
CA SER A 34 -3.36 2.25 -16.10
C SER A 34 -2.84 2.58 -17.48
N VAL A 35 -3.72 2.49 -18.48
CA VAL A 35 -3.41 2.88 -19.87
C VAL A 35 -4.20 4.10 -20.35
N SER A 36 -5.26 4.50 -19.64
CA SER A 36 -6.11 5.65 -20.02
C SER A 36 -6.43 6.57 -18.83
N THR A 37 -6.56 7.87 -19.11
CA THR A 37 -6.92 8.89 -18.10
C THR A 37 -8.42 9.11 -18.03
N GLY A 38 -8.97 9.36 -16.84
CA GLY A 38 -10.35 9.84 -16.67
C GLY A 38 -11.45 8.76 -16.79
N GLN A 39 -11.08 7.49 -16.88
CA GLN A 39 -12.02 6.37 -16.92
C GLN A 39 -11.60 5.27 -15.93
N TRP A 40 -12.61 4.62 -15.32
CA TRP A 40 -12.39 3.42 -14.52
C TRP A 40 -11.97 2.27 -15.43
N GLN A 41 -10.90 1.59 -15.04
CA GLN A 41 -10.34 0.45 -15.75
C GLN A 41 -10.49 -0.79 -14.87
N THR A 42 -11.00 -1.87 -15.46
CA THR A 42 -11.06 -3.16 -14.78
C THR A 42 -9.66 -3.74 -14.68
N ILE A 43 -9.27 -4.10 -13.47
CA ILE A 43 -8.06 -4.86 -13.19
C ILE A 43 -8.44 -6.14 -12.45
N ASN A 44 -7.55 -7.12 -12.41
CA ASN A 44 -7.74 -8.33 -11.63
C ASN A 44 -6.41 -8.68 -10.97
N MET A 45 -6.17 -8.13 -9.79
CA MET A 45 -4.91 -8.27 -9.08
C MET A 45 -5.19 -8.41 -7.59
N GLN A 46 -4.60 -9.42 -6.95
CA GLN A 46 -4.66 -9.51 -5.49
C GLN A 46 -3.63 -8.57 -4.88
N VAL A 47 -4.03 -7.78 -3.90
CA VAL A 47 -3.15 -6.85 -3.19
C VAL A 47 -3.01 -7.26 -1.74
N MET A 48 -1.81 -7.09 -1.21
CA MET A 48 -1.52 -7.29 0.20
C MET A 48 -2.21 -6.21 1.03
N GLN A 49 -2.77 -6.62 2.15
CA GLN A 49 -3.31 -5.74 3.18
C GLN A 49 -2.47 -5.82 4.46
N GLU A 50 -3.02 -5.36 5.57
CA GLU A 50 -2.40 -5.56 6.88
C GLU A 50 -2.19 -7.06 7.16
N SER A 51 -3.27 -7.85 7.07
CA SER A 51 -3.31 -9.24 7.54
C SER A 51 -3.52 -10.32 6.47
N ASN A 52 -4.06 -9.96 5.31
CA ASN A 52 -4.49 -10.91 4.29
C ASN A 52 -4.36 -10.32 2.88
N LEU A 53 -4.72 -11.13 1.88
CA LEU A 53 -4.89 -10.71 0.51
C LEU A 53 -6.33 -10.31 0.25
N ALA A 54 -6.54 -9.35 -0.65
CA ALA A 54 -7.84 -9.16 -1.27
C ALA A 54 -7.74 -8.78 -2.74
N LEU A 55 -8.84 -9.00 -3.44
CA LEU A 55 -8.96 -8.66 -4.84
C LEU A 55 -9.11 -7.14 -5.03
N SER A 56 -8.25 -6.58 -5.87
CA SER A 56 -8.43 -5.27 -6.48
C SER A 56 -9.05 -5.45 -7.86
N ASN A 57 -10.18 -4.79 -8.11
CA ASN A 57 -10.97 -4.98 -9.34
C ASN A 57 -11.10 -3.74 -10.23
N GLN A 58 -10.82 -2.55 -9.71
CA GLN A 58 -10.87 -1.31 -10.48
C GLN A 58 -9.67 -0.40 -10.17
N LEU A 59 -9.30 0.39 -11.18
CA LEU A 59 -8.26 1.42 -11.11
C LEU A 59 -8.77 2.69 -11.78
N TYR A 60 -8.40 3.85 -11.25
CA TYR A 60 -8.72 5.15 -11.83
C TYR A 60 -7.50 6.08 -11.87
N LEU A 61 -7.22 6.66 -13.04
CA LEU A 61 -6.20 7.68 -13.21
C LEU A 61 -6.84 9.07 -13.21
N ASN A 62 -6.66 9.79 -12.11
CA ASN A 62 -7.24 11.13 -11.88
C ASN A 62 -6.51 12.23 -12.66
N GLY A 63 -5.26 12.00 -13.01
CA GLY A 63 -4.39 13.03 -13.57
C GLY A 63 -3.64 13.83 -12.51
N LEU A 64 -3.19 15.02 -12.89
CA LEU A 64 -2.33 15.87 -12.08
C LEU A 64 -3.12 16.61 -11.00
N THR A 65 -2.88 16.29 -9.73
CA THR A 65 -3.59 16.87 -8.58
C THR A 65 -2.62 17.31 -7.49
N ASP A 66 -3.08 18.17 -6.57
CA ASP A 66 -2.29 18.59 -5.41
C ASP A 66 -2.17 17.41 -4.42
N THR A 67 -0.97 17.18 -3.93
CA THR A 67 -0.62 16.05 -3.07
C THR A 67 0.19 16.50 -1.85
N LEU A 68 0.28 15.63 -0.86
CA LEU A 68 1.15 15.77 0.29
C LEU A 68 2.14 14.59 0.28
N ARG A 69 3.43 14.90 0.33
CA ARG A 69 4.51 13.91 0.50
C ARG A 69 4.85 13.81 1.97
N VAL A 70 4.44 12.71 2.59
CA VAL A 70 4.73 12.40 3.99
C VAL A 70 6.07 11.67 4.05
N VAL A 71 7.00 12.15 4.87
CA VAL A 71 8.33 11.56 5.06
C VAL A 71 8.51 11.15 6.52
N THR A 72 9.00 9.94 6.73
CA THR A 72 9.23 9.38 8.06
C THR A 72 10.69 9.47 8.50
N LYS A 73 10.93 9.25 9.79
CA LYS A 73 12.26 9.32 10.42
C LYS A 73 13.30 8.41 9.77
N ARG A 74 12.91 7.26 9.20
CA ARG A 74 13.84 6.36 8.46
C ARG A 74 13.85 6.60 6.95
N GLY A 75 13.32 7.73 6.50
CA GLY A 75 13.31 8.13 5.09
C GLY A 75 12.30 7.38 4.22
N SER A 76 11.33 6.68 4.82
CA SER A 76 10.19 6.14 4.07
C SER A 76 9.28 7.30 3.66
N ASN A 77 8.61 7.21 2.50
CA ASN A 77 7.64 8.22 2.12
C ASN A 77 6.44 7.66 1.36
N LEU A 78 5.37 8.44 1.39
CA LEU A 78 4.17 8.26 0.59
C LEU A 78 3.71 9.63 0.11
N THR A 79 3.50 9.75 -1.19
CA THR A 79 2.89 10.93 -1.81
C THR A 79 1.46 10.58 -2.18
N ALA A 80 0.49 11.30 -1.63
CA ALA A 80 -0.92 11.04 -1.89
C ALA A 80 -1.75 12.31 -1.73
N THR A 81 -3.00 12.30 -2.19
CA THR A 81 -3.90 13.46 -2.09
C THR A 81 -4.23 13.79 -0.63
N PRO A 82 -4.58 15.05 -0.28
CA PRO A 82 -4.86 15.43 1.11
C PRO A 82 -5.98 14.61 1.79
N ASN A 83 -6.96 14.14 1.01
CA ASN A 83 -8.06 13.28 1.45
C ASN A 83 -7.71 11.77 1.42
N HIS A 84 -6.48 11.39 1.08
CA HIS A 84 -6.01 10.02 1.21
C HIS A 84 -5.75 9.68 2.69
N ARG A 85 -5.94 8.41 3.08
CA ARG A 85 -5.83 7.98 4.47
C ARG A 85 -4.80 6.89 4.65
N ILE A 86 -4.09 6.97 5.77
CA ILE A 86 -3.15 5.94 6.21
C ILE A 86 -3.42 5.56 7.67
N ARG A 87 -2.94 4.38 8.08
CA ARG A 87 -2.98 3.97 9.49
C ARG A 87 -1.97 4.74 10.33
N VAL A 88 -2.47 5.27 11.43
CA VAL A 88 -1.68 5.95 12.46
C VAL A 88 -1.99 5.38 13.83
N VAL A 89 -1.06 5.57 14.76
CA VAL A 89 -1.26 5.36 16.18
C VAL A 89 -1.22 6.72 16.87
N GLY A 90 -2.36 7.10 17.46
CA GLY A 90 -2.49 8.36 18.19
C GLY A 90 -1.70 8.36 19.51
N ASP A 91 -1.57 9.53 20.12
CA ASP A 91 -0.86 9.69 21.41
C ASP A 91 -1.49 8.89 22.55
N ASN A 92 -2.80 8.63 22.47
CA ASN A 92 -3.57 7.78 23.37
C ASN A 92 -3.45 6.26 23.03
N GLY A 93 -2.64 5.89 22.04
CA GLY A 93 -2.48 4.51 21.55
C GLY A 93 -3.55 4.07 20.54
N GLU A 94 -4.50 4.94 20.20
CA GLU A 94 -5.60 4.60 19.30
C GLU A 94 -5.10 4.26 17.89
N TYR A 95 -5.52 3.10 17.37
CA TYR A 95 -5.20 2.64 16.02
C TYR A 95 -6.25 3.14 15.03
N ALA A 96 -5.97 4.25 14.35
CA ALA A 96 -6.97 5.00 13.58
C ALA A 96 -6.57 5.21 12.11
N TRP A 97 -7.57 5.51 11.30
CA TRP A 97 -7.37 6.08 9.96
C TRP A 97 -7.30 7.60 10.09
N LYS A 98 -6.32 8.22 9.44
CA LYS A 98 -6.17 9.67 9.45
C LYS A 98 -5.92 10.18 8.04
N PHE A 99 -6.57 11.29 7.69
CA PHE A 99 -6.34 11.93 6.39
C PHE A 99 -4.94 12.51 6.34
N LEU A 100 -4.31 12.51 5.16
CA LEU A 100 -3.00 13.13 4.98
C LEU A 100 -3.02 14.63 5.37
N SER A 101 -4.13 15.32 5.14
CA SER A 101 -4.34 16.72 5.55
C SER A 101 -4.38 16.92 7.07
N GLU A 102 -4.66 15.87 7.85
CA GLU A 102 -4.75 15.94 9.30
C GLU A 102 -3.44 15.55 9.99
N LEU A 103 -2.51 14.91 9.25
CA LEU A 103 -1.23 14.44 9.76
C LEU A 103 -0.38 15.61 10.26
N ARG A 104 0.43 15.32 11.29
CA ARG A 104 1.36 16.26 11.89
C ARG A 104 2.73 15.62 12.02
N VAL A 105 3.78 16.43 11.98
CA VAL A 105 5.13 15.99 12.34
C VAL A 105 5.10 15.45 13.78
N GLY A 106 5.64 14.24 13.97
CA GLY A 106 5.60 13.51 15.23
C GLY A 106 4.55 12.39 15.29
N ASP A 107 3.49 12.45 14.46
CA ASP A 107 2.50 11.37 14.37
C ASP A 107 3.20 10.05 14.00
N GLU A 108 2.75 8.96 14.60
CA GLU A 108 3.31 7.62 14.38
C GLU A 108 2.47 6.86 13.34
N VAL A 109 3.09 6.49 12.22
CA VAL A 109 2.48 5.70 11.14
C VAL A 109 2.86 4.24 11.25
N ILE A 110 2.03 3.40 10.63
CA ILE A 110 2.20 1.96 10.62
C ILE A 110 2.66 1.50 9.24
N ARG A 111 3.75 0.74 9.25
CA ARG A 111 4.41 0.22 8.06
C ARG A 111 4.35 -1.30 8.07
N ARG A 112 3.94 -1.91 6.95
CA ARG A 112 3.98 -3.37 6.75
C ARG A 112 5.37 -3.78 6.24
N LEU A 113 5.94 -4.80 6.86
CA LEU A 113 7.15 -5.51 6.43
C LEU A 113 6.76 -6.85 5.82
N GLY A 114 7.61 -7.41 4.97
CA GLY A 114 7.40 -8.73 4.43
C GLY A 114 6.29 -8.80 3.39
N GLY A 115 5.74 -10.00 3.21
CA GLY A 115 4.68 -10.30 2.25
C GLY A 115 5.17 -10.66 0.85
N HIS A 116 6.33 -10.17 0.39
CA HIS A 116 6.83 -10.54 -0.94
C HIS A 116 7.07 -12.04 -1.08
N GLN A 117 7.72 -12.65 -0.08
CA GLN A 117 7.94 -14.09 -0.03
C GLN A 117 6.65 -14.89 0.08
N GLU A 118 5.72 -14.45 0.94
CA GLU A 118 4.42 -15.09 1.14
C GLU A 118 3.61 -15.17 -0.16
N LEU A 119 3.70 -14.12 -0.99
CA LEU A 119 2.94 -13.99 -2.23
C LEU A 119 3.58 -14.69 -3.43
N LEU A 120 4.92 -14.69 -3.50
CA LEU A 120 5.62 -14.90 -4.77
C LEU A 120 6.61 -16.05 -4.74
N ALA A 121 6.73 -16.80 -3.64
CA ALA A 121 7.68 -17.90 -3.50
C ALA A 121 7.66 -18.89 -4.68
N ASN A 122 6.46 -19.20 -5.19
CA ASN A 122 6.24 -20.18 -6.25
C ASN A 122 5.89 -19.55 -7.61
N LYS A 123 6.06 -18.23 -7.77
CA LYS A 123 5.80 -17.56 -9.05
C LYS A 123 6.81 -18.06 -10.10
N PRO A 124 6.37 -18.46 -11.31
CA PRO A 124 7.29 -18.84 -12.38
C PRO A 124 8.23 -17.68 -12.76
N TYR A 125 9.35 -17.98 -13.42
CA TYR A 125 10.19 -16.93 -13.96
C TYR A 125 9.41 -16.12 -14.99
N LEU A 126 9.58 -14.80 -14.96
CA LEU A 126 8.98 -13.93 -15.96
C LEU A 126 9.66 -14.15 -17.32
N VAL A 127 8.83 -14.20 -18.36
CA VAL A 127 9.29 -14.38 -19.74
C VAL A 127 9.80 -13.04 -20.27
N LEU A 128 11.01 -13.07 -20.84
CA LEU A 128 11.67 -11.91 -21.42
C LEU A 128 11.46 -11.87 -22.93
N GLN A 129 11.30 -10.66 -23.46
CA GLN A 129 11.10 -10.39 -24.87
C GLN A 129 12.37 -10.73 -25.66
N ILE A 130 12.21 -11.46 -26.76
CA ILE A 130 13.30 -11.74 -27.72
C ILE A 130 13.04 -10.90 -28.98
N PRO A 131 13.92 -9.92 -29.30
CA PRO A 131 13.71 -9.04 -30.44
C PRO A 131 13.70 -9.82 -31.77
N GLN A 132 12.75 -9.52 -32.66
CA GLN A 132 12.65 -10.16 -33.97
C GLN A 132 13.72 -9.69 -34.98
N LYS A 133 14.37 -8.54 -34.75
CA LYS A 133 15.31 -7.90 -35.70
C LYS A 133 16.68 -8.57 -35.83
N THR A 134 16.94 -9.69 -35.15
CA THR A 134 18.31 -10.16 -34.89
C THR A 134 19.06 -10.83 -36.05
N ASN A 135 18.55 -10.82 -37.29
CA ASN A 135 19.25 -11.46 -38.41
C ASN A 135 19.46 -10.49 -39.58
N THR A 136 20.45 -9.61 -39.45
CA THR A 136 21.23 -9.29 -40.65
C THR A 136 22.05 -10.52 -41.03
N ILE A 137 22.17 -10.84 -42.32
CA ILE A 137 22.69 -12.10 -42.88
C ILE A 137 24.08 -12.53 -42.34
N ASN A 138 24.83 -11.60 -41.70
CA ASN A 138 26.19 -11.81 -41.18
C ASN A 138 26.33 -11.69 -39.64
N GLN A 139 25.24 -11.67 -38.88
CA GLN A 139 25.28 -11.48 -37.42
C GLN A 139 25.48 -12.82 -36.69
N LYS A 140 26.42 -12.88 -35.73
CA LYS A 140 26.66 -14.09 -34.92
C LYS A 140 25.41 -14.39 -34.09
N LYS A 141 24.86 -15.59 -34.21
CA LYS A 141 23.67 -16.01 -33.45
C LYS A 141 24.01 -16.06 -31.96
N VAL A 142 23.26 -15.32 -31.14
CA VAL A 142 23.41 -15.27 -29.67
C VAL A 142 22.23 -15.98 -28.99
N GLY A 143 22.50 -16.65 -27.88
CA GLY A 143 21.50 -17.33 -27.05
C GLY A 143 21.00 -16.42 -25.93
N LEU A 144 20.16 -15.44 -26.25
CA LEU A 144 19.63 -14.49 -25.27
C LEU A 144 18.66 -15.20 -24.29
N PRO A 145 18.68 -14.87 -22.99
CA PRO A 145 17.78 -15.47 -22.02
C PRO A 145 16.30 -15.16 -22.35
N THR A 146 15.47 -16.19 -22.26
CA THR A 146 14.01 -16.09 -22.42
C THR A 146 13.29 -15.93 -21.08
N GLU A 147 13.99 -16.13 -19.98
CA GLU A 147 13.44 -16.08 -18.62
C GLU A 147 14.33 -15.23 -17.71
N LEU A 148 13.71 -14.46 -16.82
CA LEU A 148 14.41 -13.66 -15.82
C LEU A 148 14.81 -14.52 -14.61
N THR A 149 15.92 -15.23 -14.74
CA THR A 149 16.51 -16.03 -13.66
C THR A 149 17.30 -15.16 -12.68
N GLU A 150 17.72 -15.75 -11.56
CA GLU A 150 18.56 -15.10 -10.54
C GLU A 150 19.91 -14.68 -11.13
N GLU A 151 20.51 -15.49 -12.02
CA GLU A 151 21.76 -15.15 -12.70
C GLU A 151 21.60 -13.89 -13.58
N VAL A 152 20.51 -13.82 -14.34
CA VAL A 152 20.21 -12.66 -15.20
C VAL A 152 19.91 -11.43 -14.35
N ALA A 153 19.13 -11.57 -13.28
CA ALA A 153 18.81 -10.49 -12.37
C ALA A 153 20.05 -9.94 -11.65
N TYR A 154 20.96 -10.81 -11.19
CA TYR A 154 22.23 -10.40 -10.60
C TYR A 154 23.11 -9.60 -11.58
N LEU A 155 23.19 -10.05 -12.84
CA LEU A 155 23.86 -9.31 -13.91
C LEU A 155 23.22 -7.92 -14.14
N LEU A 156 21.88 -7.85 -14.16
CA LEU A 156 21.16 -6.58 -14.29
C LEU A 156 21.42 -5.65 -13.09
N GLY A 157 21.56 -6.19 -11.89
CA GLY A 157 21.94 -5.44 -10.69
C GLY A 157 23.33 -4.80 -10.83
N LEU A 158 24.32 -5.59 -11.25
CA LEU A 158 25.68 -5.09 -11.56
C LEU A 158 25.63 -4.00 -12.64
N TYR A 159 24.83 -4.20 -13.69
CA TYR A 159 24.66 -3.22 -14.76
C TYR A 159 24.01 -1.92 -14.27
N MET A 160 23.01 -2.00 -13.38
CA MET A 160 22.35 -0.80 -12.88
C MET A 160 23.25 0.08 -12.03
N GLY A 161 24.11 -0.52 -11.21
CA GLY A 161 25.14 0.22 -10.48
C GLY A 161 26.27 0.69 -11.39
N ASP A 162 27.14 -0.23 -11.81
CA ASP A 162 28.42 0.06 -12.47
C ASP A 162 28.44 -0.17 -13.99
N GLY A 163 27.28 -0.44 -14.59
CA GLY A 163 27.15 -0.69 -16.02
C GLY A 163 26.74 0.51 -16.86
N TYR A 164 27.00 0.45 -18.16
CA TYR A 164 26.48 1.40 -19.14
C TYR A 164 26.41 0.76 -20.54
N LEU A 165 25.55 1.32 -21.38
CA LEU A 165 25.45 0.93 -22.77
C LEU A 165 26.46 1.70 -23.61
N LYS A 166 27.11 0.99 -24.53
CA LYS A 166 28.03 1.56 -25.51
C LYS A 166 27.37 1.47 -26.88
N TYR A 167 27.24 2.62 -27.54
CA TYR A 167 26.70 2.75 -28.89
C TYR A 167 27.57 3.68 -29.74
N SER A 168 27.56 3.48 -31.05
CA SER A 168 28.09 4.49 -31.97
C SER A 168 27.08 5.66 -32.17
N GLU A 169 27.55 6.90 -32.11
CA GLU A 169 26.73 8.14 -32.18
C GLU A 169 26.04 8.41 -33.54
N ARG A 170 25.84 7.42 -34.42
CA ARG A 170 25.33 7.66 -35.79
C ARG A 170 24.20 6.75 -36.24
N GLY A 171 23.19 6.52 -35.39
CA GLY A 171 21.91 5.92 -35.81
C GLY A 171 21.99 4.55 -36.50
N HIS A 172 23.16 3.91 -36.46
CA HIS A 172 23.47 2.67 -37.14
C HIS A 172 24.29 1.81 -36.17
N TYR A 173 23.84 0.57 -35.99
CA TYR A 173 24.52 -0.38 -35.13
C TYR A 173 25.91 -0.70 -35.67
N THR A 174 26.92 -0.69 -34.80
CA THR A 174 28.31 -1.03 -35.16
C THR A 174 28.81 -2.23 -34.36
N LYS A 175 29.91 -2.84 -34.81
CA LYS A 175 30.62 -3.89 -34.06
C LYS A 175 31.14 -3.43 -32.68
N LYS A 176 31.01 -2.15 -32.34
CA LYS A 176 31.43 -1.57 -31.05
C LYS A 176 30.27 -1.40 -30.07
N ASP A 177 29.05 -1.79 -30.45
CA ASP A 177 27.90 -1.67 -29.57
C ASP A 177 27.85 -2.84 -28.58
N GLY A 178 27.43 -2.57 -27.36
CA GLY A 178 27.38 -3.58 -26.32
C GLY A 178 27.22 -2.99 -24.93
N ILE A 179 27.53 -3.80 -23.93
CA ILE A 179 27.38 -3.45 -22.52
C ILE A 179 28.76 -3.44 -21.87
N GLY A 180 29.07 -2.36 -21.17
CA GLY A 180 30.25 -2.27 -20.30
C GLY A 180 29.83 -2.37 -18.85
N ILE A 181 30.56 -3.14 -18.04
CA ILE A 181 30.40 -3.19 -16.57
C ILE A 181 31.77 -2.94 -15.95
N ALA A 182 31.88 -1.94 -15.08
CA ALA A 182 33.08 -1.73 -14.28
C ALA A 182 33.10 -2.73 -13.11
N ILE A 183 34.24 -3.38 -12.90
CA ILE A 183 34.43 -4.35 -11.81
C ILE A 183 35.74 -4.02 -11.11
N CYS A 184 35.74 -3.99 -9.78
CA CYS A 184 36.95 -3.79 -8.97
C CYS A 184 37.98 -4.90 -9.25
N ASP A 185 39.25 -4.52 -9.37
CA ASP A 185 40.33 -5.44 -9.73
C ASP A 185 40.56 -6.54 -8.67
N ASP A 186 40.03 -6.35 -7.45
CA ASP A 186 40.13 -7.29 -6.34
C ASP A 186 38.95 -8.27 -6.21
N ASP A 187 37.98 -8.25 -7.13
CA ASP A 187 36.79 -9.12 -7.13
C ASP A 187 36.77 -10.08 -8.34
N ALA A 188 37.78 -10.95 -8.43
CA ALA A 188 37.93 -11.91 -9.54
C ALA A 188 36.72 -12.83 -9.74
N ALA A 189 36.01 -13.19 -8.68
CA ALA A 189 34.80 -14.02 -8.74
C ALA A 189 33.67 -13.35 -9.53
N ILE A 190 33.55 -12.01 -9.47
CA ILE A 190 32.56 -11.26 -10.25
C ILE A 190 32.93 -11.24 -11.73
N VAL A 191 34.22 -11.13 -12.03
CA VAL A 191 34.73 -11.24 -13.41
C VAL A 191 34.39 -12.62 -14.00
N GLU A 192 34.66 -13.69 -13.27
CA GLU A 192 34.33 -15.06 -13.68
C GLU A 192 32.83 -15.24 -13.90
N PHE A 193 31.99 -14.74 -12.98
CA PHE A 193 30.54 -14.77 -13.11
C PHE A 193 30.07 -14.06 -14.37
N VAL A 194 30.50 -12.81 -14.60
CA VAL A 194 30.12 -12.01 -15.77
C VAL A 194 30.54 -12.70 -17.06
N GLN A 195 31.76 -13.25 -17.11
CA GLN A 195 32.24 -14.02 -18.24
C GLN A 195 31.38 -15.27 -18.48
N GLN A 196 31.07 -16.05 -17.45
CA GLN A 196 30.25 -17.26 -17.56
C GLN A 196 28.85 -16.94 -18.10
N VAL A 197 28.18 -15.93 -17.56
CA VAL A 197 26.82 -15.54 -17.97
C VAL A 197 26.80 -15.10 -19.44
N PHE A 198 27.71 -14.23 -19.87
CA PHE A 198 27.77 -13.81 -21.27
C PHE A 198 28.24 -14.92 -22.22
N ASN A 199 29.12 -15.82 -21.77
CA ASN A 199 29.54 -16.98 -22.57
C ASN A 199 28.37 -17.95 -22.81
N LYS A 200 27.47 -18.16 -21.83
CA LYS A 200 26.22 -18.91 -22.03
C LYS A 200 25.35 -18.29 -23.14
N MET A 201 25.41 -16.97 -23.32
CA MET A 201 24.74 -16.25 -24.41
C MET A 201 25.50 -16.31 -25.75
N GLY A 202 26.69 -16.90 -25.79
CA GLY A 202 27.57 -16.92 -26.97
C GLY A 202 28.33 -15.61 -27.22
N ILE A 203 28.35 -14.72 -26.23
CA ILE A 203 28.97 -13.39 -26.28
C ILE A 203 30.30 -13.42 -25.54
N THR A 204 31.37 -13.01 -26.23
CA THR A 204 32.71 -12.93 -25.63
C THR A 204 32.86 -11.60 -24.89
N VAL A 205 33.34 -11.68 -23.65
CA VAL A 205 33.64 -10.52 -22.81
C VAL A 205 35.10 -10.12 -22.97
N LEU A 206 35.36 -8.82 -23.17
CA LEU A 206 36.71 -8.27 -23.33
C LEU A 206 37.00 -7.23 -22.25
N ALA A 207 38.15 -7.35 -21.58
CA ALA A 207 38.62 -6.34 -20.63
C ALA A 207 39.17 -5.10 -21.36
N ASP A 208 38.79 -3.92 -20.91
CA ASP A 208 39.36 -2.65 -21.36
C ASP A 208 40.68 -2.38 -20.64
N THR A 209 41.77 -2.49 -21.39
CA THR A 209 43.14 -2.27 -20.87
C THR A 209 43.62 -0.83 -21.06
N SER A 210 42.78 0.07 -21.58
CA SER A 210 43.16 1.46 -21.89
C SER A 210 43.34 2.34 -20.65
N LYS A 211 42.62 2.07 -19.56
CA LYS A 211 42.75 2.77 -18.27
C LYS A 211 43.54 1.93 -17.27
N LYS A 212 44.86 2.13 -17.23
CA LYS A 212 45.71 1.57 -16.17
C LYS A 212 45.65 2.49 -14.94
N ASN A 213 45.48 1.90 -13.75
CA ASN A 213 45.49 2.56 -12.42
C ASN A 213 44.15 3.14 -11.89
N SER A 214 42.99 2.67 -12.34
CA SER A 214 41.68 3.04 -11.74
C SER A 214 41.26 2.20 -10.53
N GLY A 215 41.91 1.07 -10.26
CA GLY A 215 41.48 0.08 -9.26
C GLY A 215 40.25 -0.76 -9.68
N CYS A 216 39.69 -0.44 -10.85
CA CYS A 216 38.62 -1.18 -11.49
C CYS A 216 38.92 -1.31 -12.99
N THR A 217 38.51 -2.44 -13.56
CA THR A 217 38.59 -2.75 -14.99
C THR A 217 37.18 -2.81 -15.58
N VAL A 218 36.99 -2.23 -16.76
CA VAL A 218 35.70 -2.31 -17.47
C VAL A 218 35.70 -3.53 -18.38
N TYR A 219 34.67 -4.36 -18.26
CA TYR A 219 34.47 -5.54 -19.09
C TYR A 219 33.33 -5.31 -20.08
N PHE A 220 33.62 -5.49 -21.37
CA PHE A 220 32.69 -5.23 -22.46
C PHE A 220 32.17 -6.52 -23.10
N ALA A 221 30.85 -6.65 -23.17
CA ALA A 221 30.13 -7.65 -23.94
C ALA A 221 29.59 -7.00 -25.22
N TYR A 222 30.31 -7.14 -26.34
CA TYR A 222 29.92 -6.53 -27.62
C TYR A 222 28.89 -7.37 -28.35
N SER A 223 27.66 -6.86 -28.45
CA SER A 223 26.57 -7.48 -29.20
C SER A 223 25.43 -6.50 -29.39
N THR A 224 25.08 -6.23 -30.64
CA THR A 224 23.92 -5.41 -31.02
C THR A 224 22.61 -6.12 -30.69
N ALA A 225 22.57 -7.45 -30.74
CA ALA A 225 21.40 -8.22 -30.32
C ALA A 225 21.18 -8.17 -28.79
N LEU A 226 22.26 -8.11 -28.00
CA LEU A 226 22.18 -7.93 -26.54
C LEU A 226 21.61 -6.54 -26.20
N VAL A 227 22.08 -5.53 -26.92
CA VAL A 227 21.56 -4.17 -26.85
C VAL A 227 20.06 -4.12 -27.15
N ASP A 228 19.63 -4.73 -28.25
CA ASP A 228 18.22 -4.72 -28.65
C ASP A 228 17.36 -5.44 -27.61
N TRP A 229 17.91 -6.48 -26.98
CA TRP A 229 17.28 -7.21 -25.90
C TRP A 229 17.14 -6.37 -24.63
N PHE A 230 18.16 -5.58 -24.27
CA PHE A 230 18.05 -4.62 -23.16
C PHE A 230 16.98 -3.55 -23.44
N GLU A 231 16.92 -3.03 -24.66
CA GLU A 231 15.90 -2.05 -25.07
C GLU A 231 14.49 -2.66 -25.09
N SER A 232 14.34 -3.88 -25.62
CA SER A 232 13.03 -4.56 -25.74
C SER A 232 12.44 -5.02 -24.40
N ASN A 233 13.26 -5.05 -23.34
CA ASN A 233 12.85 -5.43 -21.98
C ASN A 233 12.93 -4.26 -20.99
N ASP A 234 13.10 -3.03 -21.47
CA ASP A 234 13.17 -1.82 -20.63
C ASP A 234 14.27 -1.87 -19.54
N PHE A 235 15.44 -2.43 -19.88
CA PHE A 235 16.60 -2.50 -18.99
C PHE A 235 17.58 -1.34 -19.18
N THR A 236 17.25 -0.34 -20.00
CA THR A 236 18.20 0.71 -20.36
C THR A 236 18.14 1.92 -19.43
N LYS A 237 19.30 2.52 -19.13
CA LYS A 237 19.40 3.79 -18.40
C LYS A 237 19.33 4.96 -19.39
N SER A 238 18.90 6.13 -18.91
CA SER A 238 18.88 7.34 -19.74
C SER A 238 20.29 7.72 -20.20
N LYS A 239 20.40 8.28 -21.40
CA LYS A 239 21.66 8.74 -21.97
C LYS A 239 22.08 10.06 -21.33
N GLY A 240 23.36 10.18 -20.99
CA GLY A 240 23.98 11.48 -20.74
C GLY A 240 25.40 11.36 -20.22
N ASN A 241 26.21 12.37 -20.55
CA ASN A 241 27.51 12.59 -19.92
C ASN A 241 27.27 13.27 -18.56
N PHE A 242 28.21 13.19 -17.62
CA PHE A 242 28.11 13.81 -16.28
C PHE A 242 27.14 13.13 -15.28
N GLY A 243 26.88 11.83 -15.45
CA GLY A 243 26.19 11.01 -14.44
C GLY A 243 24.66 10.94 -14.57
N ASP A 244 24.09 11.44 -15.67
CA ASP A 244 22.66 11.33 -15.99
C ASP A 244 22.17 9.88 -16.02
N GLY A 245 22.99 8.96 -16.56
CA GLY A 245 22.72 7.53 -16.51
C GLY A 245 22.51 7.02 -15.07
N SER A 246 23.42 7.36 -14.16
CA SER A 246 23.34 6.95 -12.74
C SER A 246 22.15 7.57 -12.00
N ALA A 247 21.78 8.82 -12.31
CA ALA A 247 20.61 9.47 -11.72
C ALA A 247 19.28 8.91 -12.26
N SER A 248 19.31 8.30 -13.46
CA SER A 248 18.15 7.62 -14.06
C SER A 248 18.06 6.14 -13.73
N ALA A 249 18.95 5.58 -12.90
CA ALA A 249 18.94 4.16 -12.57
C ALA A 249 17.66 3.79 -11.81
N PHE A 250 17.18 2.56 -11.97
CA PHE A 250 15.94 2.04 -11.39
C PHE A 250 16.00 0.51 -11.31
N ILE A 251 15.08 -0.09 -10.56
CA ILE A 251 14.82 -1.53 -10.60
C ILE A 251 13.82 -1.79 -11.73
N PRO A 252 14.17 -2.58 -12.77
CA PRO A 252 13.26 -2.89 -13.86
C PRO A 252 11.94 -3.49 -13.36
N GLN A 253 10.83 -3.15 -14.02
CA GLN A 253 9.51 -3.65 -13.65
C GLN A 253 9.46 -5.18 -13.60
N ALA A 254 10.08 -5.85 -14.58
CA ALA A 254 10.18 -7.31 -14.58
C ALA A 254 10.85 -7.83 -13.30
N VAL A 255 11.89 -7.14 -12.78
CA VAL A 255 12.55 -7.53 -11.53
C VAL A 255 11.65 -7.27 -10.31
N LEU A 256 10.99 -6.11 -10.24
CA LEU A 256 10.05 -5.81 -9.14
C LEU A 256 8.86 -6.78 -9.08
N GLN A 257 8.46 -7.32 -10.24
CA GLN A 257 7.36 -8.27 -10.39
C GLN A 257 7.79 -9.75 -10.29
N SER A 258 9.07 -9.99 -10.01
CA SER A 258 9.63 -11.33 -9.91
C SER A 258 9.36 -11.97 -8.55
N ARG A 259 9.61 -13.28 -8.45
CA ARG A 259 9.77 -13.96 -7.16
C ARG A 259 10.94 -13.40 -6.35
N THR A 260 10.87 -13.60 -5.03
CA THR A 260 11.78 -12.98 -4.05
C THR A 260 13.25 -13.24 -4.31
N ASN A 261 13.64 -14.45 -4.70
CA ASN A 261 15.04 -14.79 -4.95
C ASN A 261 15.62 -14.07 -6.18
N VAL A 262 14.81 -13.80 -7.20
CA VAL A 262 15.20 -13.02 -8.39
C VAL A 262 15.34 -11.54 -8.03
N LEU A 263 14.39 -10.98 -7.27
CA LEU A 263 14.48 -9.61 -6.75
C LEU A 263 15.70 -9.45 -5.83
N ALA A 264 15.94 -10.41 -4.94
CA ALA A 264 17.11 -10.46 -4.06
C ALA A 264 18.41 -10.56 -4.85
N ALA A 265 18.46 -11.38 -5.91
CA ALA A 265 19.65 -11.50 -6.76
C ALA A 265 19.97 -10.17 -7.47
N PHE A 266 18.97 -9.46 -7.98
CA PHE A 266 19.17 -8.11 -8.52
C PHE A 266 19.73 -7.14 -7.48
N ILE A 267 19.13 -7.08 -6.29
CA ILE A 267 19.60 -6.20 -5.22
C ILE A 267 21.02 -6.59 -4.78
N SER A 268 21.34 -7.89 -4.76
CA SER A 268 22.69 -8.38 -4.45
C SER A 268 23.72 -7.88 -5.46
N GLY A 269 23.44 -8.00 -6.76
CA GLY A 269 24.31 -7.46 -7.82
C GLY A 269 24.50 -5.94 -7.69
N LEU A 270 23.43 -5.21 -7.36
CA LEU A 270 23.48 -3.77 -7.14
C LEU A 270 24.35 -3.38 -5.92
N PHE A 271 24.23 -4.11 -4.81
CA PHE A 271 25.07 -3.91 -3.63
C PHE A 271 26.52 -4.34 -3.88
N VAL A 272 26.79 -5.27 -4.79
CA VAL A 272 28.17 -5.58 -5.19
C VAL A 272 28.81 -4.42 -5.92
N ALA A 273 28.08 -3.76 -6.83
CA ALA A 273 28.54 -2.57 -7.52
C ALA A 273 28.77 -1.40 -6.53
N ASP A 274 27.68 -0.87 -5.97
CA ASP A 274 27.69 0.41 -5.23
C ASP A 274 27.64 0.27 -3.70
N GLY A 275 27.59 -0.97 -3.19
CA GLY A 275 27.47 -1.24 -1.77
C GLY A 275 28.82 -1.34 -1.05
N THR A 276 28.79 -1.02 0.25
CA THR A 276 29.96 -1.08 1.14
C THR A 276 29.68 -1.96 2.35
N VAL A 277 30.74 -2.56 2.91
CA VAL A 277 30.67 -3.37 4.14
C VAL A 277 31.64 -2.79 5.17
N SER A 278 31.09 -2.42 6.32
CA SER A 278 31.81 -1.82 7.47
C SER A 278 31.15 -2.26 8.78
N ASP A 279 31.93 -2.72 9.76
CA ASP A 279 31.52 -3.02 11.15
C ASP A 279 30.07 -3.45 11.32
N CYS A 280 29.73 -4.64 10.81
CA CYS A 280 28.41 -5.29 10.97
C CYS A 280 27.25 -4.56 10.32
N HIS A 281 27.57 -3.72 9.35
CA HIS A 281 26.63 -2.98 8.54
C HIS A 281 27.01 -3.05 7.07
N THR A 282 25.99 -2.95 6.24
CA THR A 282 26.11 -2.74 4.81
C THR A 282 25.35 -1.48 4.44
N GLU A 283 25.80 -0.78 3.40
CA GLU A 283 25.14 0.40 2.89
C GLU A 283 25.25 0.43 1.37
N PHE A 284 24.14 0.74 0.71
CA PHE A 284 24.07 1.03 -0.73
C PHE A 284 23.91 2.54 -0.92
N ALA A 285 24.70 3.13 -1.81
CA ALA A 285 24.66 4.55 -2.13
C ALA A 285 24.31 4.79 -3.59
N THR A 286 23.43 5.75 -3.89
CA THR A 286 23.07 6.11 -5.27
C THR A 286 22.70 7.59 -5.38
N VAL A 287 22.78 8.13 -6.58
CA VAL A 287 22.26 9.48 -6.91
C VAL A 287 20.85 9.43 -7.50
N SER A 288 20.30 8.24 -7.75
CA SER A 288 18.91 8.05 -8.19
C SER A 288 17.97 7.94 -7.00
N GLU A 289 17.09 8.92 -6.84
CA GLU A 289 16.02 8.90 -5.83
C GLU A 289 15.07 7.72 -6.04
N ILE A 290 14.69 7.45 -7.30
CA ILE A 290 13.79 6.35 -7.67
C ILE A 290 14.39 5.01 -7.25
N LEU A 291 15.66 4.75 -7.60
CA LEU A 291 16.34 3.51 -7.23
C LEU A 291 16.46 3.37 -5.72
N ALA A 292 16.81 4.44 -5.01
CA ALA A 292 16.92 4.41 -3.55
C ALA A 292 15.59 4.04 -2.88
N HIS A 293 14.48 4.61 -3.35
CA HIS A 293 13.15 4.27 -2.84
C HIS A 293 12.72 2.84 -3.19
N GLN A 294 12.93 2.41 -4.43
CA GLN A 294 12.62 1.04 -4.86
C GLN A 294 13.42 0.02 -4.04
N VAL A 295 14.74 0.20 -3.88
CA VAL A 295 15.58 -0.68 -3.05
C VAL A 295 15.09 -0.74 -1.61
N LYS A 296 14.74 0.41 -1.02
CA LYS A 296 14.20 0.45 0.35
C LYS A 296 12.89 -0.32 0.48
N VAL A 297 11.91 -0.08 -0.40
CA VAL A 297 10.62 -0.79 -0.36
C VAL A 297 10.80 -2.27 -0.65
N SER A 298 11.67 -2.65 -1.60
CA SER A 298 12.00 -4.04 -1.90
C SER A 298 12.61 -4.77 -0.71
N LEU A 299 13.61 -4.18 -0.04
CA LEU A 299 14.21 -4.76 1.17
C LEU A 299 13.18 -4.92 2.29
N GLU A 300 12.32 -3.93 2.51
CA GLU A 300 11.27 -4.01 3.54
C GLU A 300 10.20 -5.05 3.22
N SER A 301 9.86 -5.23 1.94
CA SER A 301 8.95 -6.31 1.50
C SER A 301 9.54 -7.71 1.68
N MET A 302 10.85 -7.80 1.92
CA MET A 302 11.60 -9.02 2.27
C MET A 302 11.96 -9.08 3.75
N ASP A 303 11.21 -8.37 4.61
CA ASP A 303 11.38 -8.31 6.07
C ASP A 303 12.70 -7.65 6.55
N ILE A 304 13.40 -6.91 5.69
CA ILE A 304 14.65 -6.20 6.03
C ILE A 304 14.36 -4.72 6.25
N VAL A 305 14.36 -4.28 7.51
CA VAL A 305 14.08 -2.89 7.85
C VAL A 305 15.26 -1.99 7.55
N THR A 306 15.07 -0.92 6.77
CA THR A 306 16.14 -0.04 6.31
C THR A 306 15.95 1.42 6.70
N THR A 307 17.05 2.17 6.74
CA THR A 307 17.05 3.63 6.76
C THR A 307 17.47 4.15 5.39
N LEU A 308 16.77 5.17 4.91
CA LEU A 308 17.18 5.99 3.78
C LEU A 308 17.60 7.36 4.30
N SER A 309 18.84 7.76 4.01
CA SER A 309 19.36 9.07 4.37
C SER A 309 19.87 9.81 3.14
N LEU A 310 19.77 11.14 3.17
CA LEU A 310 20.25 12.02 2.12
C LEU A 310 21.52 12.71 2.60
N SER A 311 22.61 12.57 1.84
CA SER A 311 23.86 13.30 2.08
C SER A 311 24.08 14.31 0.96
N GLN A 312 24.21 15.59 1.33
CA GLN A 312 24.65 16.64 0.41
C GLN A 312 26.17 16.75 0.48
N PRO A 313 26.90 16.63 -0.64
CA PRO A 313 28.34 16.81 -0.64
C PRO A 313 28.70 18.27 -0.33
N GLU A 314 29.75 18.50 0.46
CA GLU A 314 30.25 19.85 0.82
C GLU A 314 30.77 20.65 -0.38
N THR A 315 30.91 20.01 -1.55
CA THR A 315 31.44 20.64 -2.77
C THR A 315 30.29 21.01 -3.70
N LEU A 316 30.21 22.30 -4.04
CA LEU A 316 29.23 22.87 -4.96
C LEU A 316 29.22 22.11 -6.29
N GLY A 317 28.03 21.69 -6.76
CA GLY A 317 27.86 21.02 -8.06
C GLY A 317 27.84 19.48 -8.03
N LYS A 318 28.01 18.84 -6.87
CA LYS A 318 27.77 17.39 -6.74
C LYS A 318 26.31 17.10 -6.39
N ARG A 319 25.74 16.07 -7.04
CA ARG A 319 24.38 15.61 -6.79
C ARG A 319 24.22 15.09 -5.36
N PRO A 320 23.04 15.22 -4.75
CA PRO A 320 22.76 14.57 -3.48
C PRO A 320 22.88 13.05 -3.61
N VAL A 321 23.41 12.40 -2.58
CA VAL A 321 23.59 10.94 -2.54
C VAL A 321 22.65 10.35 -1.50
N TYR A 322 21.78 9.48 -1.97
CA TYR A 322 20.86 8.67 -1.20
C TYR A 322 21.59 7.42 -0.68
N ARG A 323 21.42 7.10 0.60
CA ARG A 323 22.07 5.96 1.25
C ARG A 323 21.02 5.07 1.90
N VAL A 324 20.89 3.84 1.40
CA VAL A 324 20.01 2.81 1.94
C VAL A 324 20.85 1.84 2.77
N ARG A 325 20.46 1.65 4.03
CA ARG A 325 21.20 0.82 4.99
C ARG A 325 20.24 -0.02 5.83
N PRO A 326 20.48 -1.33 6.02
CA PRO A 326 19.78 -2.08 7.05
C PRO A 326 19.96 -1.40 8.41
N SER A 327 18.83 -1.14 9.05
CA SER A 327 18.73 -0.18 10.15
C SER A 327 19.48 -0.57 11.43
N ASN A 328 19.81 -1.85 11.58
CA ASN A 328 20.53 -2.40 12.72
C ASN A 328 21.21 -3.75 12.37
N VAL A 329 21.85 -4.38 13.36
CA VAL A 329 22.55 -5.66 13.20
C VAL A 329 21.59 -6.80 12.82
N LEU A 330 20.40 -6.84 13.40
CA LEU A 330 19.39 -7.86 13.06
C LEU A 330 18.95 -7.74 11.60
N ALA A 331 18.62 -6.53 11.14
CA ALA A 331 18.29 -6.25 9.74
C ALA A 331 19.48 -6.53 8.81
N THR A 332 20.71 -6.30 9.27
CA THR A 332 21.91 -6.64 8.49
C THR A 332 22.11 -8.15 8.39
N GLN A 333 21.77 -8.90 9.45
CA GLN A 333 21.77 -10.36 9.42
C GLN A 333 20.69 -10.89 8.44
N GLN A 334 19.46 -10.37 8.52
CA GLN A 334 18.40 -10.70 7.56
C GLN A 334 18.83 -10.39 6.12
N PHE A 335 19.47 -9.23 5.90
CA PHE A 335 20.07 -8.91 4.59
C PHE A 335 21.10 -9.95 4.16
N SER A 336 22.01 -10.36 5.05
CA SER A 336 23.03 -11.36 4.73
C SER A 336 22.46 -12.74 4.40
N GLU A 337 21.32 -13.10 4.99
CA GLU A 337 20.67 -14.40 4.79
C GLU A 337 19.78 -14.41 3.53
N THR A 338 19.09 -13.31 3.25
CA THR A 338 18.11 -13.22 2.14
C THR A 338 18.71 -12.68 0.85
N VAL A 339 19.62 -11.70 0.92
CA VAL A 339 20.17 -10.97 -0.24
C VAL A 339 21.66 -11.25 -0.41
N GLY A 340 22.46 -10.95 0.62
CA GLY A 340 23.91 -11.09 0.60
C GLY A 340 24.60 -10.31 -0.53
N PHE A 341 25.85 -10.66 -0.82
CA PHE A 341 26.63 -10.08 -1.94
C PHE A 341 26.93 -11.12 -3.05
N GLY A 342 26.22 -12.25 -3.05
CA GLY A 342 26.41 -13.31 -4.04
C GLY A 342 27.84 -13.87 -4.00
N VAL A 343 28.53 -13.84 -5.15
CA VAL A 343 29.89 -14.40 -5.29
C VAL A 343 31.02 -13.42 -4.94
N SER A 344 30.71 -12.18 -4.58
CA SER A 344 31.73 -11.18 -4.23
C SER A 344 32.41 -11.51 -2.91
N ARG A 345 33.68 -11.12 -2.78
CA ARG A 345 34.43 -11.14 -1.50
C ARG A 345 33.73 -10.37 -0.38
N LYS A 346 32.88 -9.38 -0.72
CA LYS A 346 32.10 -8.59 0.24
C LYS A 346 31.16 -9.48 1.08
N ASP A 347 30.70 -10.60 0.54
CA ASP A 347 29.81 -11.54 1.25
C ASP A 347 30.52 -12.18 2.45
N ALA A 348 31.73 -12.71 2.22
CA ALA A 348 32.56 -13.29 3.27
C ALA A 348 32.92 -12.24 4.34
N LYS A 349 33.27 -11.02 3.91
CA LYS A 349 33.55 -9.90 4.82
C LYS A 349 32.32 -9.56 5.68
N LEU A 350 31.12 -9.51 5.10
CA LEU A 350 29.89 -9.22 5.85
C LEU A 350 29.66 -10.29 6.91
N LYS A 351 29.71 -11.57 6.54
CA LYS A 351 29.54 -12.71 7.45
C LYS A 351 30.56 -12.71 8.59
N GLU A 352 31.82 -12.42 8.28
CA GLU A 352 32.87 -12.31 9.30
C GLU A 352 32.58 -11.17 10.29
N THR A 353 32.21 -9.99 9.80
CA THR A 353 31.88 -8.86 10.69
C THR A 353 30.65 -9.17 11.55
N LEU A 354 29.57 -9.70 10.96
CA LEU A 354 28.36 -10.07 11.68
C LEU A 354 28.62 -11.08 12.80
N ALA A 355 29.47 -12.08 12.57
CA ALA A 355 29.83 -13.05 13.60
C ALA A 355 30.45 -12.37 14.84
N LYS A 356 31.25 -11.31 14.66
CA LYS A 356 31.84 -10.53 15.75
C LYS A 356 30.78 -9.72 16.51
N CYS A 357 29.83 -9.10 15.81
CA CYS A 357 28.79 -8.30 16.47
C CYS A 357 27.72 -9.12 17.18
N VAL A 358 27.36 -10.30 16.66
CA VAL A 358 26.34 -11.14 17.29
C VAL A 358 26.83 -11.70 18.63
N SER A 359 28.15 -11.87 18.80
CA SER A 359 28.77 -12.25 20.07
C SER A 359 28.79 -11.14 21.13
N GLU A 360 28.54 -9.89 20.76
CA GLU A 360 28.49 -8.75 21.69
C GLU A 360 27.03 -8.30 21.95
N PRO A 361 26.44 -8.63 23.13
CA PRO A 361 25.02 -8.38 23.41
C PRO A 361 24.59 -6.92 23.26
N ASN A 362 25.50 -5.98 23.53
CA ASN A 362 25.23 -4.54 23.47
C ASN A 362 25.09 -3.98 22.04
N MET A 363 25.43 -4.76 21.01
CA MET A 363 25.34 -4.32 19.61
C MET A 363 23.99 -4.65 18.94
N ARG A 364 23.13 -5.47 19.57
CA ARG A 364 21.78 -5.76 19.05
C ARG A 364 20.82 -4.59 19.29
N ARG A 365 20.89 -3.58 18.43
CA ARG A 365 19.89 -2.50 18.42
C ARG A 365 18.61 -3.01 17.76
N GLU A 366 17.59 -3.34 18.51
CA GLU A 366 16.32 -3.83 17.94
C GLU A 366 15.32 -2.69 17.69
N HIS A 367 14.19 -3.01 17.07
CA HIS A 367 13.13 -2.03 16.86
C HIS A 367 12.30 -1.85 18.12
N HIS A 368 11.95 -0.59 18.38
CA HIS A 368 11.26 -0.20 19.60
C HIS A 368 9.90 0.42 19.30
N VAL A 369 8.95 0.15 20.18
CA VAL A 369 7.69 0.89 20.29
C VAL A 369 7.91 1.99 21.31
N GLU A 370 7.77 3.25 20.88
CA GLU A 370 8.01 4.43 21.71
C GLU A 370 6.72 5.12 22.18
N ASN A 371 5.54 4.68 21.71
CA ASN A 371 4.27 5.29 22.05
C ASN A 371 3.92 5.07 23.55
N PRO A 372 3.82 6.13 24.37
CA PRO A 372 3.62 5.99 25.81
C PRO A 372 2.35 5.22 26.20
N ALA A 373 1.25 5.42 25.48
CA ALA A 373 -0.01 4.74 25.80
C ALA A 373 0.07 3.24 25.52
N LEU A 374 0.67 2.84 24.39
CA LEU A 374 0.93 1.42 24.09
C LEU A 374 1.85 0.79 25.13
N ILE A 375 2.89 1.52 25.58
CA ILE A 375 3.83 1.06 26.60
C ILE A 375 3.11 0.81 27.93
N VAL A 376 2.32 1.79 28.40
CA VAL A 376 1.61 1.71 29.67
C VAL A 376 0.58 0.58 29.66
N ASP A 377 -0.22 0.47 28.60
CA ASP A 377 -1.20 -0.61 28.41
C ASP A 377 -0.54 -1.99 28.45
N PHE A 378 0.54 -2.17 27.68
CA PHE A 378 1.26 -3.44 27.62
C PHE A 378 1.85 -3.83 28.98
N ILE A 379 2.50 -2.91 29.70
CA ILE A 379 3.08 -3.20 31.02
C ILE A 379 2.00 -3.54 32.05
N ALA A 380 0.87 -2.82 32.03
CA ALA A 380 -0.24 -3.07 32.95
C ALA A 380 -0.84 -4.47 32.70
N ALA A 381 -1.07 -4.83 31.44
CA ALA A 381 -1.55 -6.16 31.07
C ALA A 381 -0.54 -7.25 31.43
N ALA A 382 0.75 -7.03 31.18
CA ALA A 382 1.79 -8.01 31.48
C ALA A 382 1.85 -8.36 32.98
N ARG A 383 1.75 -7.34 33.85
CA ARG A 383 1.69 -7.54 35.30
C ARG A 383 0.43 -8.30 35.73
N LYS A 384 -0.71 -8.00 35.09
CA LYS A 384 -1.97 -8.71 35.35
C LYS A 384 -1.91 -10.19 34.95
N CYS A 385 -1.18 -10.50 33.87
CA CYS A 385 -0.95 -11.88 33.41
C CYS A 385 0.08 -12.64 34.26
N GLY A 386 0.69 -12.00 35.27
CA GLY A 386 1.71 -12.63 36.11
C GLY A 386 3.04 -12.85 35.41
N ILE A 387 3.34 -12.11 34.34
CA ILE A 387 4.64 -12.17 33.66
C ILE A 387 5.72 -11.74 34.64
N ASN A 388 6.79 -12.54 34.75
CA ASN A 388 7.86 -12.28 35.71
C ASN A 388 8.62 -10.98 35.37
N GLU A 389 9.07 -10.27 36.41
CA GLU A 389 9.77 -8.99 36.27
C GLU A 389 11.06 -9.08 35.44
N PRO A 390 11.91 -10.14 35.52
CA PRO A 390 13.07 -10.26 34.63
C PRO A 390 12.72 -10.27 33.14
N LEU A 391 11.67 -11.00 32.74
CA LEU A 391 11.20 -11.04 31.36
C LEU A 391 10.62 -9.69 30.94
N LEU A 392 9.80 -9.07 31.80
CA LEU A 392 9.23 -7.75 31.53
C LEU A 392 10.31 -6.66 31.39
N ASN A 393 11.33 -6.66 32.23
CA ASN A 393 12.48 -5.76 32.13
C ASN A 393 13.35 -6.04 30.88
N GLY A 394 13.29 -7.25 30.33
CA GLY A 394 13.90 -7.55 29.03
C GLY A 394 13.13 -6.91 27.87
N VAL A 395 11.79 -6.92 27.93
CA VAL A 395 10.93 -6.26 26.92
C VAL A 395 11.04 -4.73 27.03
N VAL A 396 11.03 -4.18 28.24
CA VAL A 396 11.18 -2.74 28.50
C VAL A 396 12.67 -2.38 28.46
N CYS A 397 13.17 -2.07 27.28
CA CYS A 397 14.61 -1.96 27.03
C CYS A 397 15.19 -0.57 27.30
N SER A 398 14.35 0.46 27.53
CA SER A 398 14.80 1.84 27.76
C SER A 398 14.44 2.34 29.16
N LYS A 399 15.47 2.74 29.92
CA LYS A 399 15.30 3.34 31.25
C LYS A 399 14.80 4.79 31.20
N THR A 400 14.89 5.46 30.05
CA THR A 400 14.54 6.89 29.90
C THR A 400 13.11 7.10 29.45
N ASN A 401 12.62 6.29 28.50
CA ASN A 401 11.27 6.43 27.94
C ASN A 401 10.43 5.15 28.00
N GLY A 402 10.94 4.05 28.58
CA GLY A 402 10.20 2.81 28.72
C GLY A 402 9.91 2.08 27.41
N ALA A 403 10.61 2.42 26.32
CA ALA A 403 10.37 1.82 25.01
C ALA A 403 10.40 0.29 25.05
N LEU A 404 9.48 -0.33 24.31
CA LEU A 404 9.34 -1.79 24.25
C LEU A 404 10.11 -2.34 23.05
N ASN A 405 10.90 -3.38 23.27
CA ASN A 405 11.44 -4.18 22.19
C ASN A 405 10.31 -4.95 21.48
N ILE A 406 10.08 -4.64 20.20
CA ILE A 406 8.95 -5.20 19.44
C ILE A 406 9.08 -6.71 19.22
N HIS A 407 10.30 -7.23 19.08
CA HIS A 407 10.53 -8.66 18.85
C HIS A 407 10.26 -9.47 20.13
N LEU A 408 10.75 -8.98 21.27
CA LEU A 408 10.45 -9.59 22.57
C LEU A 408 8.98 -9.44 22.93
N ALA A 409 8.34 -8.29 22.61
CA ALA A 409 6.90 -8.12 22.80
C ALA A 409 6.09 -9.15 21.99
N ARG A 410 6.45 -9.41 20.71
CA ARG A 410 5.84 -10.48 19.90
C ARG A 410 5.98 -11.85 20.55
N ARG A 411 7.17 -12.18 21.09
CA ARG A 411 7.40 -13.45 21.79
C ARG A 411 6.52 -13.58 23.04
N VAL A 412 6.42 -12.52 23.82
CA VAL A 412 5.56 -12.48 25.00
C VAL A 412 4.08 -12.63 24.61
N ILE A 413 3.61 -11.95 23.56
CA ILE A 413 2.22 -12.10 23.09
C ILE A 413 1.93 -13.53 22.63
N ALA A 414 2.91 -14.19 21.98
CA ALA A 414 2.76 -15.57 21.55
C ALA A 414 2.73 -16.58 22.71
N GLU A 415 3.47 -16.31 23.79
CA GLU A 415 3.53 -17.18 24.99
C GLU A 415 2.36 -16.94 25.95
N TYR A 416 1.83 -15.71 26.01
CA TYR A 416 0.76 -15.30 26.93
C TYR A 416 -0.44 -14.75 26.14
N PRO A 417 -1.45 -15.59 25.79
CA PRO A 417 -2.56 -15.21 24.90
C PRO A 417 -3.36 -13.98 25.36
N ASP A 418 -3.50 -13.75 26.67
CA ASP A 418 -4.20 -12.59 27.21
C ASP A 418 -3.56 -11.25 26.79
N MET A 419 -2.27 -11.25 26.46
CA MET A 419 -1.55 -10.08 25.96
C MET A 419 -2.01 -9.66 24.56
N ALA A 420 -2.65 -10.55 23.80
CA ALA A 420 -3.21 -10.21 22.49
C ALA A 420 -4.34 -9.17 22.57
N ASN A 421 -4.96 -9.01 23.74
CA ASN A 421 -6.02 -8.02 23.98
C ASN A 421 -5.49 -6.61 24.25
N THR A 422 -4.18 -6.45 24.45
CA THR A 422 -3.56 -5.12 24.52
C THR A 422 -3.65 -4.43 23.17
N GLN A 423 -3.62 -3.10 23.16
CA GLN A 423 -3.66 -2.34 21.92
C GLN A 423 -2.45 -2.65 21.02
N LEU A 424 -1.27 -2.86 21.62
CA LEU A 424 -0.09 -3.33 20.90
C LEU A 424 -0.29 -4.77 20.38
N GLY A 425 -0.88 -5.66 21.18
CA GLY A 425 -1.24 -7.02 20.79
C GLY A 425 -2.13 -7.05 19.55
N LEU A 426 -3.19 -6.24 19.54
CA LEU A 426 -4.12 -6.09 18.42
C LEU A 426 -3.47 -5.54 17.15
N ILE A 427 -2.48 -4.65 17.28
CA ILE A 427 -1.73 -4.13 16.13
C ILE A 427 -0.81 -5.23 15.59
N LEU A 428 -0.08 -5.93 16.46
CA LEU A 428 0.88 -6.96 16.06
C LEU A 428 0.22 -8.24 15.55
N SER A 429 -1.03 -8.51 15.94
CA SER A 429 -1.82 -9.63 15.42
C SER A 429 -2.28 -9.40 13.97
N LYS A 430 -2.30 -8.14 13.51
CA LYS A 430 -2.69 -7.80 12.13
C LYS A 430 -1.59 -8.09 11.12
N GLY A 431 -0.33 -8.26 11.51
CA GLY A 431 0.73 -8.61 10.57
C GLY A 431 2.13 -8.27 11.05
N ASN A 432 3.14 -8.48 10.19
CA ASN A 432 4.49 -8.01 10.47
C ASN A 432 4.59 -6.50 10.21
N VAL A 433 4.35 -5.70 11.25
CA VAL A 433 4.35 -4.24 11.18
C VAL A 433 5.42 -3.62 12.07
N TYR A 434 5.82 -2.40 11.75
CA TYR A 434 6.65 -1.54 12.59
C TYR A 434 6.17 -0.10 12.53
N PHE A 435 6.64 0.68 13.51
CA PHE A 435 6.20 2.04 13.79
C PHE A 435 7.25 3.04 13.29
N GLU A 436 6.78 4.11 12.66
CA GLU A 436 7.64 5.21 12.22
C GLU A 436 7.01 6.58 12.50
N LYS A 437 7.82 7.51 13.02
CA LYS A 437 7.38 8.89 13.23
C LYS A 437 7.51 9.69 11.95
N ILE A 438 6.50 10.48 11.63
CA ILE A 438 6.55 11.48 10.57
C ILE A 438 7.52 12.58 10.98
N VAL A 439 8.44 12.95 10.10
CA VAL A 439 9.42 14.03 10.30
C VAL A 439 9.19 15.20 9.37
N ASP A 440 8.53 14.99 8.24
CA ASP A 440 8.23 16.05 7.27
C ASP A 440 6.94 15.77 6.50
N ILE A 441 6.24 16.82 6.11
CA ILE A 441 5.04 16.78 5.27
C ILE A 441 5.16 17.92 4.26
N ILE A 442 5.39 17.56 3.00
CA ILE A 442 5.77 18.50 1.95
C ILE A 442 4.61 18.60 0.94
N PRO A 443 4.02 19.79 0.71
CA PRO A 443 3.10 20.00 -0.39
C PRO A 443 3.77 19.71 -1.74
N SER A 444 3.08 18.97 -2.60
CA SER A 444 3.55 18.56 -3.91
C SER A 444 2.40 18.55 -4.91
N ARG A 445 2.71 18.23 -6.16
CA ARG A 445 1.72 18.03 -7.22
C ARG A 445 2.17 16.89 -8.11
N ASP A 446 1.33 15.86 -8.25
CA ASP A 446 1.70 14.64 -8.98
C ASP A 446 0.52 14.04 -9.75
N MET A 447 0.83 13.15 -10.69
CA MET A 447 -0.15 12.28 -11.33
C MET A 447 -0.64 11.27 -10.30
N THR A 448 -1.96 11.18 -10.16
CA THR A 448 -2.58 10.45 -9.05
C THR A 448 -3.50 9.34 -9.53
N TYR A 449 -3.41 8.21 -8.82
CA TYR A 449 -4.06 6.95 -9.15
C TYR A 449 -4.86 6.49 -7.94
N ASP A 450 -6.07 5.99 -8.18
CA ASP A 450 -6.89 5.33 -7.16
C ASP A 450 -7.06 3.86 -7.50
N LEU A 451 -7.01 3.02 -6.47
CA LEU A 451 -7.04 1.58 -6.57
C LEU A 451 -8.21 1.07 -5.73
N GLN A 452 -9.20 0.39 -6.33
CA GLN A 452 -10.35 -0.09 -5.58
C GLN A 452 -10.15 -1.52 -5.06
N VAL A 453 -10.22 -1.66 -3.73
CA VAL A 453 -10.24 -2.94 -3.02
C VAL A 453 -11.59 -3.10 -2.30
N PRO A 454 -12.60 -3.74 -2.93
CA PRO A 454 -13.99 -3.69 -2.45
C PRO A 454 -14.23 -4.27 -1.05
N GLU A 455 -13.49 -5.32 -0.68
CA GLU A 455 -13.79 -6.11 0.51
C GLU A 455 -13.39 -5.38 1.80
N TYR A 456 -12.15 -4.88 1.88
CA TYR A 456 -11.60 -4.29 3.11
C TYR A 456 -11.17 -2.83 2.98
N ASN A 457 -11.23 -2.27 1.77
CA ASN A 457 -10.80 -0.92 1.45
C ASN A 457 -9.36 -0.58 1.88
N THR A 458 -8.46 -1.56 1.87
CA THR A 458 -7.09 -1.43 2.38
C THR A 458 -6.10 -2.09 1.44
N TYR A 459 -4.92 -1.50 1.28
CA TYR A 459 -3.79 -2.07 0.54
C TYR A 459 -2.46 -1.51 1.05
N ILE A 460 -1.34 -2.13 0.68
CA ILE A 460 0.00 -1.65 1.05
C ILE A 460 0.60 -0.80 -0.08
N ALA A 461 0.90 0.46 0.23
CA ALA A 461 1.39 1.48 -0.70
C ALA A 461 2.76 2.00 -0.24
N ASN A 462 3.83 1.72 -0.99
CA ASN A 462 5.22 1.96 -0.59
C ASN A 462 5.58 1.35 0.78
N GLY A 463 4.80 0.39 1.31
CA GLY A 463 4.91 -0.15 2.67
C GLY A 463 4.04 0.53 3.73
N PHE A 464 3.38 1.65 3.42
CA PHE A 464 2.33 2.23 4.29
C PHE A 464 1.05 1.43 4.16
N VAL A 465 0.35 1.29 5.28
CA VAL A 465 -1.02 0.78 5.26
C VAL A 465 -1.95 1.91 4.78
N SER A 466 -2.45 1.74 3.56
CA SER A 466 -3.20 2.73 2.81
C SER A 466 -4.65 2.30 2.64
N HIS A 467 -5.55 3.28 2.57
CA HIS A 467 -6.99 3.05 2.42
C HIS A 467 -7.49 3.61 1.08
N ASN A 468 -8.22 2.82 0.30
CA ASN A 468 -8.91 3.32 -0.89
C ASN A 468 -10.27 3.92 -0.55
N THR A 469 -10.65 5.00 -1.21
CA THR A 469 -11.93 5.66 -0.91
C THR A 469 -12.96 5.28 -1.97
N ILE A 470 -13.85 4.34 -1.63
CA ILE A 470 -15.12 4.15 -2.37
C ILE A 470 -16.13 5.22 -1.94
N SER A 471 -17.12 5.55 -2.79
CA SER A 471 -18.15 6.59 -2.55
C SER A 471 -18.78 6.54 -1.14
N ASN A 472 -18.95 5.34 -0.57
CA ASN A 472 -19.46 5.14 0.80
C ASN A 472 -18.56 5.71 1.91
N ILE A 473 -17.30 6.00 1.63
CA ILE A 473 -16.25 6.35 2.61
C ILE A 473 -15.74 7.78 2.43
N CYS A 474 -16.37 8.58 1.56
CA CYS A 474 -16.12 10.03 1.47
C CYS A 474 -16.82 10.83 2.59
N GLY A 475 -17.36 10.17 3.63
CA GLY A 475 -18.15 10.85 4.66
C GLY A 475 -19.46 11.46 4.14
N VAL A 476 -19.93 10.97 2.98
CA VAL A 476 -21.19 11.37 2.35
C VAL A 476 -22.21 10.24 2.46
N THR A 477 -23.48 10.60 2.48
CA THR A 477 -24.57 9.62 2.43
C THR A 477 -24.63 8.98 1.04
N GLN A 478 -24.99 7.69 0.99
CA GLN A 478 -25.06 6.92 -0.27
C GLN A 478 -26.09 7.47 -1.26
N SER A 479 -26.95 8.36 -0.78
CA SER A 479 -28.06 8.91 -1.52
C SER A 479 -28.34 10.35 -1.10
N ILE A 480 -29.29 10.93 -1.80
CA ILE A 480 -29.79 12.29 -1.70
C ILE A 480 -30.92 12.42 -0.65
N GLU A 481 -31.43 11.30 -0.13
CA GLU A 481 -32.31 11.30 1.02
C GLU A 481 -31.56 11.67 2.31
N PRO A 482 -32.26 12.15 3.35
CA PRO A 482 -31.71 12.28 4.68
C PRO A 482 -31.05 10.98 5.16
N THR A 483 -30.09 11.11 6.07
CA THR A 483 -29.40 9.95 6.64
C THR A 483 -30.39 8.97 7.27
N TYR A 484 -30.18 7.68 7.02
CA TYR A 484 -31.00 6.58 7.52
C TYR A 484 -31.17 6.61 9.04
N GLN A 485 -30.06 6.67 9.79
CA GLN A 485 -30.00 6.85 11.25
C GLN A 485 -28.70 7.59 11.62
N ASN A 486 -28.67 8.36 12.71
CA ASN A 486 -27.42 9.03 13.14
C ASN A 486 -26.45 8.08 13.86
N LEU A 487 -26.91 6.89 14.24
CA LEU A 487 -26.11 5.79 14.76
C LEU A 487 -26.70 4.48 14.24
N TYR A 488 -25.88 3.63 13.59
CA TYR A 488 -26.32 2.31 13.15
C TYR A 488 -25.14 1.35 13.01
N VAL A 489 -25.43 0.05 13.14
CA VAL A 489 -24.47 -1.01 12.87
C VAL A 489 -24.60 -1.43 11.41
N LYS A 490 -23.47 -1.51 10.71
CA LYS A 490 -23.36 -2.04 9.37
C LYS A 490 -22.48 -3.29 9.41
N SER A 491 -23.05 -4.43 9.06
CA SER A 491 -22.33 -5.69 8.95
C SER A 491 -21.79 -5.84 7.51
N ASN A 492 -20.51 -6.15 7.37
CA ASN A 492 -19.89 -6.59 6.11
C ASN A 492 -19.16 -7.92 6.35
N LEU A 493 -18.53 -8.48 5.31
CA LEU A 493 -17.76 -9.73 5.42
C LEU A 493 -16.59 -9.65 6.43
N SER A 494 -16.14 -8.45 6.78
CA SER A 494 -15.03 -8.18 7.69
C SER A 494 -15.46 -7.91 9.14
N GLY A 495 -16.76 -7.91 9.44
CA GLY A 495 -17.31 -7.70 10.79
C GLY A 495 -18.42 -6.66 10.88
N GLU A 496 -18.81 -6.34 12.10
CA GLU A 496 -19.83 -5.34 12.40
C GLU A 496 -19.18 -3.99 12.75
N PHE A 497 -19.56 -2.95 12.01
CA PHE A 497 -19.03 -1.60 12.20
C PHE A 497 -20.14 -0.69 12.69
N THR A 498 -19.94 -0.08 13.86
CA THR A 498 -20.84 0.98 14.35
C THR A 498 -20.48 2.28 13.65
N ILE A 499 -21.43 2.83 12.89
CA ILE A 499 -21.30 4.10 12.18
C ILE A 499 -22.10 5.15 12.93
N ILE A 500 -21.45 6.26 13.27
CA ILE A 500 -22.06 7.45 13.88
C ILE A 500 -21.90 8.66 12.96
N ASN A 501 -22.90 9.53 12.89
CA ASN A 501 -22.85 10.76 12.12
C ASN A 501 -21.83 11.73 12.73
N PRO A 502 -20.67 11.99 12.07
CA PRO A 502 -19.61 12.80 12.65
C PRO A 502 -20.00 14.27 12.84
N TYR A 503 -20.89 14.79 11.99
CA TYR A 503 -21.39 16.16 12.09
C TYR A 503 -22.24 16.35 13.36
N LEU A 504 -23.10 15.37 13.66
CA LEU A 504 -23.87 15.36 14.91
C LEU A 504 -22.95 15.35 16.13
N VAL A 505 -21.92 14.50 16.11
CA VAL A 505 -20.93 14.42 17.19
C VAL A 505 -20.22 15.77 17.38
N GLN A 506 -19.84 16.43 16.29
CA GLN A 506 -19.18 17.73 16.33
C GLN A 506 -20.08 18.81 16.94
N ASP A 507 -21.36 18.88 16.53
CA ASP A 507 -22.30 19.89 17.04
C ASP A 507 -22.65 19.62 18.51
N ILE A 508 -22.86 18.37 18.90
CA ILE A 508 -23.10 18.01 20.31
C ILE A 508 -21.86 18.32 21.17
N LYS A 509 -20.65 18.09 20.65
CA LYS A 509 -19.40 18.49 21.32
C LYS A 509 -19.29 20.01 21.46
N ALA A 510 -19.63 20.76 20.42
CA ALA A 510 -19.63 22.23 20.45
C ALA A 510 -20.61 22.79 21.48
N LEU A 511 -21.71 22.07 21.74
CA LEU A 511 -22.68 22.40 22.79
C LEU A 511 -22.25 21.93 24.20
N GLY A 512 -21.11 21.26 24.33
CA GLY A 512 -20.65 20.72 25.62
C GLY A 512 -21.50 19.55 26.13
N LEU A 513 -22.30 18.93 25.26
CA LEU A 513 -23.24 17.86 25.60
C LEU A 513 -22.71 16.47 25.22
N TRP A 514 -21.41 16.32 24.95
CA TRP A 514 -20.82 15.03 24.58
C TRP A 514 -20.20 14.35 25.80
N ASP A 515 -20.96 13.46 26.45
CA ASP A 515 -20.55 12.67 27.62
C ASP A 515 -20.99 11.21 27.48
N GLU A 516 -20.62 10.36 28.45
CA GLU A 516 -21.00 8.94 28.46
C GLU A 516 -22.52 8.71 28.47
N VAL A 517 -23.27 9.62 29.11
CA VAL A 517 -24.73 9.56 29.16
C VAL A 517 -25.31 9.78 27.77
N MET A 518 -24.82 10.76 27.01
CA MET A 518 -25.24 10.98 25.61
C MET A 518 -24.98 9.76 24.74
N ILE A 519 -23.82 9.12 24.89
CA ILE A 519 -23.48 7.93 24.10
C ILE A 519 -24.47 6.80 24.40
N ASN A 520 -24.85 6.62 25.67
CA ASN A 520 -25.85 5.64 26.07
C ASN A 520 -27.26 6.00 25.57
N ASP A 521 -27.65 7.27 25.66
CA ASP A 521 -28.93 7.77 25.15
C ASP A 521 -29.05 7.56 23.63
N LEU A 522 -27.99 7.85 22.88
CA LEU A 522 -27.93 7.63 21.44
C LEU A 522 -28.08 6.14 21.08
N LYS A 523 -27.48 5.24 21.86
CA LYS A 523 -27.64 3.79 21.69
C LYS A 523 -29.06 3.35 22.03
N TYR A 524 -29.59 3.82 23.16
CA TYR A 524 -30.94 3.49 23.62
C TYR A 524 -32.02 3.94 22.64
N CYS A 525 -31.83 5.11 22.01
CA CYS A 525 -32.74 5.66 21.01
C CYS A 525 -32.44 5.20 19.57
N ASP A 526 -31.62 4.16 19.36
CA ASP A 526 -31.26 3.61 18.03
C ASP A 526 -30.79 4.70 17.04
N GLY A 527 -30.05 5.71 17.52
CA GLY A 527 -29.54 6.80 16.70
C GLY A 527 -30.55 7.90 16.34
N SER A 528 -31.79 7.86 16.84
CA SER A 528 -32.67 9.03 16.85
C SER A 528 -32.32 9.93 18.03
N ILE A 529 -32.25 11.23 17.78
CA ILE A 529 -32.03 12.24 18.83
C ILE A 529 -33.32 12.92 19.28
N ARG A 530 -34.46 12.59 18.67
CA ARG A 530 -35.73 13.28 18.90
C ARG A 530 -36.21 13.13 20.34
N LEU A 531 -36.00 11.95 20.93
CA LEU A 531 -36.43 11.59 22.28
C LEU A 531 -35.44 12.00 23.39
N ILE A 532 -34.31 12.61 23.03
CA ILE A 532 -33.28 13.00 24.01
C ILE A 532 -33.54 14.46 24.45
N ASP A 533 -34.07 14.67 25.65
CA ASP A 533 -34.55 15.97 26.13
C ASP A 533 -33.46 17.06 26.23
N ARG A 534 -32.23 16.66 26.57
CA ARG A 534 -31.07 17.56 26.70
C ARG A 534 -30.59 18.16 25.37
N ILE A 535 -31.04 17.66 24.22
CA ILE A 535 -30.63 18.17 22.91
C ILE A 535 -31.57 19.31 22.47
N PRO A 536 -31.05 20.49 22.07
CA PRO A 536 -31.88 21.59 21.57
C PRO A 536 -32.73 21.20 20.35
N GLU A 537 -33.94 21.76 20.26
CA GLU A 537 -34.89 21.45 19.17
C GLU A 537 -34.37 21.81 17.77
N GLU A 538 -33.49 22.80 17.68
CA GLU A 538 -32.82 23.14 16.42
C GLU A 538 -31.92 22.00 15.92
N ILE A 539 -31.15 21.38 16.82
CA ILE A 539 -30.29 20.23 16.49
C ILE A 539 -31.15 19.02 16.15
N LYS A 540 -32.24 18.79 16.89
CA LYS A 540 -33.22 17.73 16.59
C LYS A 540 -33.78 17.86 15.18
N ARG A 541 -34.14 19.08 14.76
CA ARG A 541 -34.63 19.35 13.39
C ARG A 541 -33.55 19.20 12.34
N LEU A 542 -32.32 19.64 12.62
CA LEU A 542 -31.20 19.58 11.68
C LEU A 542 -30.80 18.14 11.34
N TYR A 543 -30.82 17.25 12.33
CA TYR A 543 -30.40 15.85 12.21
C TYR A 543 -31.57 14.86 12.14
N ALA A 544 -32.74 15.34 11.71
CA ALA A 544 -33.88 14.47 11.45
C ALA A 544 -33.53 13.41 10.40
N THR A 545 -33.78 12.16 10.75
CA THR A 545 -33.47 10.98 9.94
C THR A 545 -34.51 10.73 8.86
N ALA A 546 -34.22 9.82 7.94
CA ALA A 546 -35.10 9.47 6.83
C ALA A 546 -36.51 9.01 7.27
N PHE A 547 -36.65 8.39 8.44
CA PHE A 547 -37.94 7.95 9.00
C PHE A 547 -38.70 9.05 9.75
N GLU A 548 -38.04 10.15 10.06
CA GLU A 548 -38.62 11.27 10.83
C GLU A 548 -39.13 12.39 9.92
N ILE A 549 -38.68 12.41 8.66
CA ILE A 549 -39.11 13.34 7.64
C ILE A 549 -40.26 12.75 6.85
N ASP A 550 -41.30 13.55 6.60
CA ASP A 550 -42.43 13.14 5.77
C ASP A 550 -41.95 12.85 4.33
N PRO A 551 -42.15 11.62 3.82
CA PRO A 551 -41.62 11.20 2.52
C PRO A 551 -42.22 11.95 1.33
N SER A 552 -43.37 12.63 1.50
CA SER A 552 -43.93 13.50 0.45
C SER A 552 -42.96 14.62 0.04
N TRP A 553 -42.15 15.13 0.98
CA TRP A 553 -41.10 16.11 0.68
C TRP A 553 -40.01 15.54 -0.22
N LEU A 554 -39.68 14.26 -0.06
CA LEU A 554 -38.69 13.58 -0.90
C LEU A 554 -39.19 13.48 -2.34
N VAL A 555 -40.46 13.10 -2.52
CA VAL A 555 -41.13 13.05 -3.82
C VAL A 555 -41.18 14.44 -4.46
N GLU A 556 -41.62 15.46 -3.74
CA GLU A 556 -41.68 16.84 -4.24
C GLU A 556 -40.30 17.37 -4.67
N ALA A 557 -39.27 17.14 -3.85
CA ALA A 557 -37.90 17.53 -4.17
C ALA A 557 -37.39 16.76 -5.40
N ALA A 558 -37.73 15.47 -5.51
CA ALA A 558 -37.35 14.60 -6.61
C ALA A 558 -37.96 15.04 -7.93
N SER A 559 -39.26 15.28 -7.94
CA SER A 559 -39.97 15.70 -9.14
C SER A 559 -39.49 17.04 -9.66
N ARG A 560 -39.02 17.94 -8.78
CA ARG A 560 -38.45 19.22 -9.18
C ARG A 560 -37.05 19.08 -9.75
N ARG A 561 -36.18 18.31 -9.10
CA ARG A 561 -34.77 18.15 -9.53
C ARG A 561 -34.63 17.33 -10.82
N GLN A 562 -35.51 16.35 -11.05
CA GLN A 562 -35.46 15.51 -12.25
C GLN A 562 -35.56 16.29 -13.57
N LYS A 563 -36.14 17.50 -13.55
CA LYS A 563 -36.26 18.36 -14.73
C LYS A 563 -34.89 18.69 -15.34
N TRP A 564 -33.83 18.56 -14.56
CA TRP A 564 -32.44 18.81 -14.92
C TRP A 564 -31.61 17.52 -15.01
N ILE A 565 -32.28 16.35 -15.10
CA ILE A 565 -31.64 15.04 -15.20
C ILE A 565 -32.09 14.39 -16.52
N ASP A 566 -31.13 14.11 -17.40
CA ASP A 566 -31.39 13.59 -18.75
C ASP A 566 -32.07 12.21 -18.75
N GLN A 567 -31.72 11.35 -17.77
CA GLN A 567 -32.38 10.05 -17.57
C GLN A 567 -33.38 10.07 -16.41
N ALA A 568 -33.07 9.35 -15.34
CA ALA A 568 -33.90 9.15 -14.16
C ALA A 568 -33.00 9.13 -12.91
N GLN A 569 -33.59 8.94 -11.75
CA GLN A 569 -32.88 9.02 -10.47
C GLN A 569 -33.37 7.96 -9.51
N SER A 570 -32.45 7.33 -8.79
CA SER A 570 -32.83 6.45 -7.67
C SER A 570 -33.33 7.30 -6.51
N LEU A 571 -34.57 7.09 -6.09
CA LEU A 571 -35.14 7.71 -4.90
C LEU A 571 -35.64 6.62 -3.95
N ASN A 572 -35.06 6.54 -2.76
CA ASN A 572 -35.57 5.68 -1.70
C ASN A 572 -36.64 6.40 -0.88
N LEU A 573 -37.68 5.67 -0.49
CA LEU A 573 -38.76 6.17 0.35
C LEU A 573 -38.77 5.42 1.68
N TYR A 574 -39.06 6.15 2.75
CA TYR A 574 -38.96 5.64 4.12
C TYR A 574 -40.28 5.88 4.84
N LEU A 575 -40.79 4.84 5.49
CA LEU A 575 -41.99 4.90 6.31
C LEU A 575 -41.72 4.28 7.67
N LEU A 576 -42.19 4.95 8.73
CA LEU A 576 -42.05 4.43 10.09
C LEU A 576 -42.79 3.08 10.23
N GLU A 577 -44.00 3.01 9.68
CA GLU A 577 -44.89 1.84 9.76
C GLU A 577 -45.46 1.48 8.39
N PRO A 578 -45.64 0.18 8.08
CA PRO A 578 -46.28 -0.25 6.85
C PRO A 578 -47.75 0.20 6.83
N SER A 579 -48.18 0.87 5.76
CA SER A 579 -49.56 1.33 5.60
C SER A 579 -49.94 1.43 4.13
N GLY A 580 -50.77 0.52 3.64
CA GLY A 580 -51.19 0.50 2.22
C GLY A 580 -51.78 1.83 1.73
N ARG A 581 -52.54 2.53 2.59
CA ARG A 581 -53.09 3.85 2.25
C ARG A 581 -52.00 4.90 2.06
N LYS A 582 -51.04 4.99 3.00
CA LYS A 582 -49.93 5.95 2.88
C LYS A 582 -49.05 5.65 1.66
N LEU A 583 -48.94 4.37 1.30
CA LEU A 583 -48.24 3.92 0.11
C LEU A 583 -48.92 4.37 -1.16
N ASP A 584 -50.22 4.09 -1.29
CA ASP A 584 -51.02 4.55 -2.41
C ASP A 584 -50.94 6.08 -2.54
N ASP A 585 -51.19 6.82 -1.46
CA ASP A 585 -51.10 8.29 -1.46
C ASP A 585 -49.72 8.80 -1.93
N LEU A 586 -48.63 8.15 -1.52
CA LEU A 586 -47.26 8.55 -1.86
C LEU A 586 -46.91 8.22 -3.32
N TYR A 587 -47.32 7.06 -3.83
CA TYR A 587 -47.10 6.69 -5.23
C TYR A 587 -48.00 7.50 -6.17
N GLN A 588 -49.24 7.76 -5.79
CA GLN A 588 -50.13 8.68 -6.50
C GLN A 588 -49.52 10.08 -6.56
N LEU A 589 -48.95 10.57 -5.46
CA LEU A 589 -48.23 11.84 -5.46
C LEU A 589 -47.03 11.82 -6.42
N ALA A 590 -46.22 10.76 -6.41
CA ALA A 590 -45.09 10.61 -7.33
C ALA A 590 -45.55 10.65 -8.79
N TRP A 591 -46.63 9.93 -9.11
CA TRP A 591 -47.24 9.92 -10.43
C TRP A 591 -47.79 11.30 -10.84
N MET A 592 -48.59 11.94 -9.97
CA MET A 592 -49.15 13.28 -10.20
C MET A 592 -48.08 14.35 -10.41
N ARG A 593 -46.93 14.22 -9.73
CA ARG A 593 -45.78 15.10 -9.91
C ARG A 593 -44.87 14.72 -11.07
N GLY A 594 -45.22 13.66 -11.80
CA GLY A 594 -44.48 13.15 -12.94
C GLY A 594 -43.10 12.61 -12.59
N LEU A 595 -42.88 12.15 -11.35
CA LEU A 595 -41.62 11.54 -10.94
C LEU A 595 -41.36 10.27 -11.75
N LYS A 596 -40.25 10.21 -12.49
CA LYS A 596 -39.95 9.09 -13.39
C LYS A 596 -39.70 7.77 -12.66
N THR A 597 -39.07 7.81 -11.48
CA THR A 597 -38.60 6.59 -10.78
C THR A 597 -38.64 6.74 -9.26
N THR A 598 -39.05 5.67 -8.60
CA THR A 598 -38.82 5.34 -7.18
C THR A 598 -38.02 4.04 -7.13
N TYR A 599 -37.19 3.84 -6.12
CA TYR A 599 -36.28 2.69 -6.06
C TYR A 599 -36.65 1.72 -4.95
N TYR A 600 -36.14 1.91 -3.73
CA TYR A 600 -36.55 1.10 -2.59
C TYR A 600 -37.55 1.81 -1.70
N MET A 601 -38.39 1.01 -1.08
CA MET A 601 -39.25 1.45 0.00
C MET A 601 -38.96 0.67 1.26
N ARG A 602 -38.60 1.38 2.33
CA ARG A 602 -38.15 0.78 3.58
C ARG A 602 -39.10 1.12 4.71
N THR A 603 -39.41 0.11 5.53
CA THR A 603 -40.16 0.27 6.77
C THR A 603 -39.30 -0.14 7.96
N MET A 604 -39.43 0.55 9.11
CA MET A 604 -38.60 0.24 10.29
C MET A 604 -38.74 -1.21 10.77
N GLY A 605 -39.95 -1.78 10.68
CA GLY A 605 -40.23 -3.16 11.13
C GLY A 605 -39.46 -4.22 10.34
N ALA A 606 -39.46 -4.14 9.00
CA ALA A 606 -38.72 -5.06 8.15
C ALA A 606 -37.20 -4.90 8.31
N THR A 607 -36.71 -3.68 8.51
CA THR A 607 -35.28 -3.40 8.65
C THR A 607 -34.71 -3.78 10.03
N ARG A 608 -35.55 -3.86 11.08
CA ARG A 608 -35.15 -4.44 12.38
C ARG A 608 -34.97 -5.96 12.30
N VAL A 609 -35.82 -6.65 11.54
CA VAL A 609 -35.76 -8.11 11.40
C VAL A 609 -34.49 -8.56 10.66
N GLU A 610 -34.08 -7.85 9.60
CA GLU A 610 -32.81 -8.08 8.90
C GLU A 610 -31.57 -7.94 9.82
N LYS A 611 -31.63 -7.08 10.84
CA LYS A 611 -30.54 -6.95 11.84
C LYS A 611 -30.49 -8.13 12.81
N SER A 612 -31.63 -8.72 13.16
CA SER A 612 -31.73 -9.81 14.15
C SER A 612 -31.45 -11.22 13.60
N THR A 613 -31.66 -11.47 12.31
CA THR A 613 -31.39 -12.77 11.69
C THR A 613 -29.90 -13.07 11.51
N ALA A 614 -29.02 -12.06 11.65
CA ALA A 614 -27.56 -12.23 11.64
C ALA A 614 -26.98 -12.76 12.97
N ILE A 615 -27.77 -12.83 14.05
CA ILE A 615 -27.27 -13.05 15.42
C ILE A 615 -27.44 -14.50 15.92
N ASN A 616 -28.17 -15.39 15.21
CA ASN A 616 -28.37 -16.78 15.66
C ASN A 616 -28.23 -17.83 14.53
N PRO A 617 -27.11 -18.57 14.45
CA PRO A 617 -26.92 -19.63 13.45
C PRO A 617 -27.71 -20.93 13.72
N GLN A 618 -28.36 -21.08 14.89
CA GLN A 618 -28.88 -22.36 15.37
C GLN A 618 -30.38 -22.62 15.16
N LEU A 619 -31.11 -21.75 14.44
CA LEU A 619 -32.55 -21.96 14.17
C LEU A 619 -32.89 -22.45 12.75
N ASN A 620 -31.90 -22.80 11.94
CA ASN A 620 -32.15 -23.38 10.62
C ASN A 620 -32.19 -24.92 10.68
N ALA A 621 -33.32 -25.45 11.16
CA ALA A 621 -33.78 -26.77 10.78
C ALA A 621 -35.11 -26.64 10.00
N GLU A 622 -35.03 -26.98 8.72
CA GLU A 622 -36.11 -27.35 7.79
C GLU A 622 -37.08 -26.26 7.28
N SER A 623 -36.79 -25.76 6.07
CA SER A 623 -37.62 -26.00 4.88
C SER A 623 -36.87 -25.52 3.63
N THR A 624 -36.59 -26.43 2.71
CA THR A 624 -36.01 -26.13 1.39
C THR A 624 -36.92 -25.20 0.60
N PRO A 625 -36.47 -24.00 0.14
CA PRO A 625 -37.23 -23.21 -0.80
C PRO A 625 -37.24 -23.94 -2.14
N GLN A 626 -38.44 -24.22 -2.63
CA GLN A 626 -38.68 -24.78 -3.95
C GLN A 626 -38.19 -23.77 -4.99
N ALA A 627 -37.08 -24.09 -5.68
CA ALA A 627 -36.56 -23.28 -6.78
C ALA A 627 -37.60 -23.26 -7.92
N CYS A 628 -38.11 -22.08 -8.28
CA CYS A 628 -38.86 -21.88 -9.52
C CYS A 628 -37.93 -22.14 -10.70
N ALA A 629 -38.22 -23.20 -11.46
CA ALA A 629 -37.55 -23.52 -12.71
C ALA A 629 -37.92 -22.47 -13.77
N LEU A 630 -36.90 -22.01 -14.49
CA LEU A 630 -37.03 -21.22 -15.71
C LEU A 630 -37.45 -22.18 -16.83
N ASP A 631 -38.75 -22.31 -17.09
CA ASP A 631 -39.23 -22.83 -18.37
C ASP A 631 -40.07 -21.74 -19.04
N ASP A 632 -39.70 -21.47 -20.30
CA ASP A 632 -40.20 -20.43 -21.18
C ASP A 632 -41.73 -20.42 -21.27
N SER A 633 -42.36 -19.45 -20.60
CA SER A 633 -43.63 -18.87 -21.05
C SER A 633 -43.76 -17.46 -20.51
N GLU A 634 -44.10 -16.54 -21.42
CA GLU A 634 -44.25 -15.12 -21.18
C GLU A 634 -45.34 -14.84 -20.13
N GLU A 635 -45.13 -13.77 -19.34
CA GLU A 635 -46.01 -13.14 -18.35
C GLU A 635 -45.90 -13.61 -16.88
N CYS A 636 -45.08 -12.90 -16.10
CA CYS A 636 -45.28 -12.77 -14.65
C CYS A 636 -45.23 -11.28 -14.26
N GLU A 637 -46.40 -10.68 -14.05
CA GLU A 637 -46.60 -9.29 -13.60
C GLU A 637 -46.48 -9.11 -12.07
N ALA A 638 -45.94 -10.07 -11.32
CA ALA A 638 -45.88 -10.00 -9.84
C ALA A 638 -44.57 -9.39 -9.29
N CYS A 639 -43.66 -8.95 -10.15
CA CYS A 639 -42.36 -8.40 -9.75
C CYS A 639 -41.97 -7.11 -10.51
N GLN A 640 -42.92 -6.19 -10.74
CA GLN A 640 -42.56 -4.79 -11.02
C GLN A 640 -42.50 -3.98 -9.73
#